data_AF-A0A9P4TIU2-F1
#
_entry.id   AF-A0A9P4TIU2-F1
#
_cell.length_a   1.000
_cell.length_b   1.000
_cell.length_c   1.000
_cell.angle_alpha   90.00
_cell.angle_beta   90.00
_cell.angle_gamma   90.00
#
_symmetry.space_group_name_H-M   'P 1'
#
loop_
_entity.id
_entity.type
_entity.pdbx_description
1 polymer ?
#
loop_
_entity_poly.entity_id
_entity_poly.type
_entity_poly.pdbx_seq_one_letter_code
_entity_poly.pdbx_strand_id
1 'polypeptide(L)'
;MRLRIDGRTFRDPQNREVTLHGINCAADAKLPATPDLPSHVSEKFFDGDNVSFVNRPFSLEDADTHFTRLRSWGYNTLRYIFTWEAIEHAGPGKYDEEWIDHTISVLRKAKEYGFYIFMDPHQDVWSRFSGGSGAPMWTLYACGLDPQHFAVTEASLVQNTYPEPDKFPKMIWATNYTRLACQVVFTLFFAGRDFAPKAIIDGKNIQDYLTDHYIGAVEHLAKRIHDAGDLEYDPIVGWESLNEPNKGLISYEDITVVPKEQQLKKGTTPTAWQAMLTGSGRACEVETWDFGGMGPYKSGTALIDPEGRSAWLSKDYDETHYGWKRDPGWKLGECIWAQHGVWDPSTDTVLKKDYFAKDPKNGAAINTEYFTNHYWMAHYRAYSKMIKSIFPDSLMFFQPPVLEIPPKIKGTADDDPNIIFSPHFYDGITLITKKWNRVWNIDVFGVLRGKYLTPAFAIKIGENAIRNCFSHQLKAIRDEGTDYMGVHPCVFTEIGIPYDMDDKYAYKTGNYSSQIAALDANHFALEDSQANGFALWTYVTTNTHYWGDQWNGEDLSIYSQNDKAVPAGAFSPSDSRASLDTTSPSFSRAQASTDNLSVTPSTLKRTVTEDAMSSSRREDDVAGLRAAEAFIRPTPVAVHGDISSYGFDLKSCTFKLALHAPSSTPEDTPTVIYLPEFHFPTSTVEASGGTWEISSDDSDGALKQTLRWRHAEGDQTITVKGVVRKQGGALGTEEDEGYLQQCQKQSCAVM
;
A
#
# COMPACT_ATOMS: atom_id res chain seq x y z
N MET A 1 -24.42 -9.85 -3.06
CA MET A 1 -23.62 -9.09 -4.05
C MET A 1 -22.54 -9.98 -4.70
N ARG A 2 -22.90 -11.16 -5.22
CA ARG A 2 -21.90 -12.16 -5.60
C ARG A 2 -21.18 -11.79 -6.91
N LEU A 3 -19.85 -11.89 -6.92
CA LEU A 3 -19.03 -11.73 -8.11
C LEU A 3 -18.54 -13.09 -8.62
N ARG A 4 -18.36 -13.20 -9.93
CA ARG A 4 -17.66 -14.32 -10.59
C ARG A 4 -16.60 -13.77 -11.55
N ILE A 5 -15.57 -14.56 -11.83
CA ILE A 5 -14.57 -14.23 -12.84
C ILE A 5 -15.03 -14.73 -14.22
N ASP A 6 -14.83 -13.91 -15.25
CA ASP A 6 -15.02 -14.24 -16.66
C ASP A 6 -13.82 -13.74 -17.46
N GLY A 7 -12.85 -14.64 -17.66
CA GLY A 7 -11.53 -14.26 -18.17
C GLY A 7 -10.90 -13.18 -17.29
N ARG A 8 -10.82 -11.96 -17.80
CA ARG A 8 -10.24 -10.82 -17.07
C ARG A 8 -11.26 -10.02 -16.28
N THR A 9 -12.55 -10.27 -16.45
CA THR A 9 -13.61 -9.38 -15.93
C THR A 9 -14.26 -9.94 -14.68
N PHE A 10 -14.70 -9.06 -13.79
CA PHE A 10 -15.63 -9.41 -12.72
C PHE A 10 -17.05 -9.26 -13.23
N ARG A 11 -17.91 -10.26 -12.97
CA ARG A 11 -19.32 -10.24 -13.37
C ARG A 11 -20.23 -10.33 -12.17
N ASP A 12 -21.25 -9.48 -12.15
CA ASP A 12 -22.36 -9.59 -11.22
C ASP A 12 -23.38 -10.66 -11.68
N PRO A 13 -24.42 -10.96 -10.88
CA PRO A 13 -25.44 -11.96 -11.24
C PRO A 13 -26.28 -11.58 -12.48
N GLN A 14 -26.24 -10.31 -12.90
CA GLN A 14 -26.89 -9.79 -14.10
C GLN A 14 -25.94 -9.79 -15.31
N ASN A 15 -24.75 -10.39 -15.18
CA ASN A 15 -23.72 -10.48 -16.21
C ASN A 15 -23.10 -9.14 -16.62
N ARG A 16 -23.22 -8.11 -15.78
CA ARG A 16 -22.56 -6.82 -16.02
C ARG A 16 -21.10 -6.90 -15.57
N GLU A 17 -20.20 -6.27 -16.31
CA GLU A 17 -18.81 -6.08 -15.89
C GLU A 17 -18.75 -5.10 -14.71
N VAL A 18 -18.08 -5.48 -13.63
CA VAL A 18 -17.94 -4.68 -12.40
C VAL A 18 -16.50 -4.16 -12.27
N THR A 19 -16.36 -2.86 -12.04
CA THR A 19 -15.07 -2.25 -11.68
C THR A 19 -14.95 -2.17 -10.15
N LEU A 20 -13.87 -2.73 -9.59
CA LEU A 20 -13.57 -2.58 -8.17
C LEU A 20 -12.84 -1.26 -7.92
N HIS A 21 -13.59 -0.20 -7.58
CA HIS A 21 -13.04 1.08 -7.16
C HIS A 21 -12.93 1.07 -5.65
N GLY A 22 -11.75 0.66 -5.16
CA GLY A 22 -11.55 0.33 -3.77
C GLY A 22 -10.61 1.24 -3.00
N ILE A 23 -10.58 1.02 -1.69
CA ILE A 23 -9.70 1.68 -0.73
C ILE A 23 -9.26 0.71 0.35
N ASN A 24 -8.05 0.90 0.85
CA ASN A 24 -7.53 0.21 2.03
C ASN A 24 -8.22 0.73 3.30
N CYS A 25 -8.92 -0.15 4.00
CA CYS A 25 -9.78 0.19 5.14
C CYS A 25 -9.50 -0.74 6.33
N ALA A 26 -8.87 -0.25 7.39
CA ALA A 26 -8.15 1.02 7.48
C ALA A 26 -6.77 0.75 8.09
N ALA A 27 -5.78 1.58 7.77
CA ALA A 27 -4.43 1.36 8.27
C ALA A 27 -4.30 1.59 9.79
N ASP A 28 -5.31 2.14 10.47
CA ASP A 28 -5.42 2.11 11.94
C ASP A 28 -5.36 0.67 12.50
N ALA A 29 -5.81 -0.34 11.74
CA ALA A 29 -5.81 -1.74 12.14
C ALA A 29 -4.40 -2.35 12.27
N LYS A 30 -3.36 -1.61 11.87
CA LYS A 30 -1.96 -2.02 12.07
C LYS A 30 -1.50 -1.93 13.52
N LEU A 31 -2.23 -1.19 14.36
CA LEU A 31 -1.78 -0.81 15.70
C LEU A 31 -2.87 -1.09 16.77
N PRO A 32 -2.49 -1.51 17.98
CA PRO A 32 -3.43 -1.74 19.08
C PRO A 32 -4.29 -0.51 19.39
N ALA A 33 -5.54 -0.73 19.81
CA ALA A 33 -6.41 0.32 20.32
C ALA A 33 -6.32 0.49 21.84
N THR A 34 -6.05 -0.58 22.58
CA THR A 34 -5.92 -0.54 24.04
C THR A 34 -4.71 -1.33 24.52
N PRO A 35 -3.73 -0.69 25.20
CA PRO A 35 -3.55 0.77 25.20
C PRO A 35 -3.41 1.30 23.77
N ASP A 36 -3.73 2.58 23.56
CA ASP A 36 -3.51 3.22 22.25
C ASP A 36 -1.99 3.34 22.03
N LEU A 37 -1.47 2.59 21.07
CA LEU A 37 -0.04 2.42 20.84
C LEU A 37 0.35 2.82 19.41
N PRO A 38 0.26 4.11 19.05
CA PRO A 38 0.84 4.60 17.81
C PRO A 38 2.37 4.45 17.84
N SER A 39 3.01 4.49 16.67
CA SER A 39 4.44 4.15 16.53
C SER A 39 5.39 5.13 17.25
N HIS A 40 4.90 6.28 17.70
CA HIS A 40 5.67 7.28 18.43
C HIS A 40 5.52 7.19 19.96
N VAL A 41 4.74 6.23 20.48
CA VAL A 41 4.53 6.02 21.92
C VAL A 41 5.35 4.82 22.42
N SER A 42 6.22 5.05 23.39
CA SER A 42 7.11 4.02 23.95
C SER A 42 6.55 3.30 25.17
N GLU A 43 5.65 3.95 25.91
CA GLU A 43 5.06 3.41 27.13
C GLU A 43 4.25 2.14 26.82
N LYS A 44 4.48 1.05 27.56
CA LYS A 44 3.87 -0.27 27.34
C LYS A 44 4.11 -0.90 25.96
N PHE A 45 5.02 -0.36 25.14
CA PHE A 45 5.30 -0.90 23.82
C PHE A 45 5.65 -2.41 23.85
N PHE A 46 6.49 -2.83 24.80
CA PHE A 46 6.89 -4.24 24.99
C PHE A 46 5.89 -5.10 25.78
N ASP A 47 4.75 -4.55 26.19
CA ASP A 47 3.66 -5.32 26.80
C ASP A 47 2.73 -5.89 25.71
N GLY A 48 3.31 -6.70 24.82
CA GLY A 48 2.63 -7.16 23.60
C GLY A 48 1.55 -8.22 23.81
N ASP A 49 1.52 -8.87 24.97
CA ASP A 49 0.55 -9.92 25.27
C ASP A 49 -0.76 -9.37 25.86
N ASN A 50 -0.74 -8.12 26.33
CA ASN A 50 -1.86 -7.46 27.01
C ASN A 50 -2.37 -6.25 26.21
N VAL A 51 -2.50 -6.44 24.89
CA VAL A 51 -3.05 -5.46 23.96
C VAL A 51 -4.43 -5.89 23.48
N SER A 52 -5.25 -4.96 23.03
CA SER A 52 -6.50 -5.26 22.34
C SER A 52 -6.61 -4.40 21.08
N PHE A 53 -7.08 -5.04 20.01
CA PHE A 53 -7.40 -4.40 18.74
C PHE A 53 -8.89 -4.11 18.61
N VAL A 54 -9.72 -4.40 19.63
CA VAL A 54 -11.15 -4.04 19.64
C VAL A 54 -11.28 -2.53 19.41
N ASN A 55 -12.19 -2.13 18.51
CA ASN A 55 -12.30 -0.77 17.94
C ASN A 55 -11.26 -0.40 16.88
N ARG A 56 -10.57 -1.39 16.29
CA ARG A 56 -9.84 -1.23 15.03
C ARG A 56 -10.58 -1.96 13.89
N PRO A 57 -10.68 -1.36 12.69
CA PRO A 57 -10.09 -0.08 12.28
C PRO A 57 -10.71 1.17 12.93
N PHE A 58 -11.92 1.07 13.47
CA PHE A 58 -12.62 2.11 14.22
C PHE A 58 -13.73 1.49 15.06
N SER A 59 -14.33 2.27 15.97
CA SER A 59 -15.44 1.80 16.81
C SER A 59 -16.68 1.47 15.97
N LEU A 60 -17.57 0.61 16.51
CA LEU A 60 -18.84 0.31 15.83
C LEU A 60 -19.76 1.54 15.77
N GLU A 61 -19.64 2.46 16.73
CA GLU A 61 -20.39 3.72 16.77
C GLU A 61 -19.97 4.66 15.63
N ASP A 62 -18.67 4.70 15.31
CA ASP A 62 -18.13 5.56 14.25
C ASP A 62 -18.25 4.96 12.83
N ALA A 63 -18.59 3.66 12.74
CA ALA A 63 -18.62 2.91 11.49
C ALA A 63 -19.51 3.55 10.43
N ASP A 64 -20.73 3.94 10.79
CA ASP A 64 -21.68 4.57 9.87
C ASP A 64 -21.12 5.89 9.30
N THR A 65 -20.40 6.68 10.11
CA THR A 65 -19.76 7.93 9.67
C THR A 65 -18.70 7.67 8.60
N HIS A 66 -17.86 6.65 8.82
CA HIS A 66 -16.77 6.33 7.91
C HIS A 66 -17.26 5.66 6.61
N PHE A 67 -18.20 4.73 6.72
CA PHE A 67 -18.77 4.06 5.54
C PHE A 67 -19.60 5.01 4.68
N THR A 68 -20.40 5.89 5.29
CA THR A 68 -21.12 6.96 4.56
C THR A 68 -20.15 7.80 3.74
N ARG A 69 -19.03 8.21 4.35
CA ARG A 69 -18.00 9.02 3.70
C ARG A 69 -17.39 8.29 2.51
N LEU A 70 -16.89 7.07 2.71
CA LEU A 70 -16.26 6.29 1.64
C LEU A 70 -17.23 6.01 0.48
N ARG A 71 -18.49 5.67 0.77
CA ARG A 71 -19.52 5.52 -0.27
C ARG A 71 -19.81 6.81 -1.00
N SER A 72 -19.92 7.94 -0.29
CA SER A 72 -20.18 9.24 -0.90
C SER A 72 -19.06 9.67 -1.85
N TRP A 73 -17.82 9.22 -1.61
CA TRP A 73 -16.65 9.46 -2.48
C TRP A 73 -16.55 8.50 -3.67
N GLY A 74 -17.47 7.55 -3.79
CA GLY A 74 -17.56 6.64 -4.94
C GLY A 74 -16.89 5.29 -4.75
N TYR A 75 -16.28 5.03 -3.58
CA TYR A 75 -15.67 3.73 -3.30
C TYR A 75 -16.74 2.65 -3.18
N ASN A 76 -16.51 1.54 -3.87
CA ASN A 76 -17.38 0.37 -3.82
C ASN A 76 -16.73 -0.89 -3.26
N THR A 77 -15.42 -0.84 -3.00
CA THR A 77 -14.66 -1.99 -2.52
C THR A 77 -13.81 -1.60 -1.32
N LEU A 78 -13.74 -2.46 -0.31
CA LEU A 78 -12.81 -2.31 0.81
C LEU A 78 -11.80 -3.45 0.77
N ARG A 79 -10.51 -3.10 0.75
CA ARG A 79 -9.44 -3.99 1.19
C ARG A 79 -9.40 -3.93 2.70
N TYR A 80 -10.01 -4.91 3.37
CA TYR A 80 -10.20 -4.88 4.81
C TYR A 80 -8.93 -5.38 5.51
N ILE A 81 -8.20 -4.46 6.13
CA ILE A 81 -6.91 -4.71 6.77
C ILE A 81 -7.13 -5.37 8.13
N PHE A 82 -6.45 -6.49 8.37
CA PHE A 82 -6.25 -7.03 9.70
C PHE A 82 -4.83 -7.56 9.85
N THR A 83 -4.35 -7.71 11.08
CA THR A 83 -3.00 -8.24 11.36
C THR A 83 -3.10 -9.57 12.08
N TRP A 84 -2.06 -10.41 11.97
CA TRP A 84 -1.96 -11.65 12.75
C TRP A 84 -1.94 -11.35 14.26
N GLU A 85 -1.30 -10.24 14.67
CA GLU A 85 -1.30 -9.78 16.06
C GLU A 85 -2.71 -9.50 16.59
N ALA A 86 -3.59 -8.89 15.78
CA ALA A 86 -4.96 -8.66 16.19
C ALA A 86 -5.72 -9.96 16.52
N ILE A 87 -5.38 -11.07 15.86
CA ILE A 87 -6.01 -12.38 16.10
C ILE A 87 -5.37 -13.11 17.28
N GLU A 88 -4.04 -13.11 17.40
CA GLU A 88 -3.28 -14.07 18.23
C GLU A 88 -2.16 -13.39 19.05
N HIS A 89 -2.40 -12.19 19.60
CA HIS A 89 -1.40 -11.44 20.38
C HIS A 89 -0.95 -12.16 21.66
N ALA A 90 -1.86 -12.81 22.39
CA ALA A 90 -1.60 -13.38 23.72
C ALA A 90 -0.76 -14.68 23.72
N GLY A 91 -0.45 -15.21 22.54
CA GLY A 91 0.36 -16.42 22.37
C GLY A 91 -0.23 -17.43 21.39
N PRO A 92 0.55 -18.47 21.04
CA PRO A 92 0.15 -19.49 20.09
C PRO A 92 -1.13 -20.22 20.52
N GLY A 93 -2.09 -20.31 19.62
CA GLY A 93 -3.42 -20.91 19.77
C GLY A 93 -4.40 -20.11 20.62
N LYS A 94 -4.07 -18.87 21.03
CA LYS A 94 -4.94 -18.03 21.87
C LYS A 94 -5.53 -16.90 21.05
N TYR A 95 -6.73 -17.12 20.53
CA TYR A 95 -7.41 -16.18 19.66
C TYR A 95 -8.22 -15.13 20.43
N ASP A 96 -8.17 -13.87 19.98
CA ASP A 96 -8.96 -12.76 20.53
C ASP A 96 -10.39 -12.80 19.99
N GLU A 97 -11.28 -13.51 20.68
CA GLU A 97 -12.70 -13.64 20.28
C GLU A 97 -13.44 -12.31 20.34
N GLU A 98 -13.07 -11.39 21.23
CA GLU A 98 -13.72 -10.08 21.35
C GLU A 98 -13.41 -9.20 20.13
N TRP A 99 -12.16 -9.23 19.67
CA TRP A 99 -11.78 -8.57 18.42
C TRP A 99 -12.48 -9.19 17.20
N ILE A 100 -12.57 -10.52 17.12
CA ILE A 100 -13.27 -11.19 16.02
C ILE A 100 -14.75 -10.80 15.98
N ASP A 101 -15.43 -10.76 17.13
CA ASP A 101 -16.83 -10.34 17.23
C ASP A 101 -17.02 -8.87 16.80
N HIS A 102 -16.07 -8.01 17.18
CA HIS A 102 -16.03 -6.62 16.72
C HIS A 102 -15.88 -6.53 15.20
N THR A 103 -14.90 -7.25 14.61
CA THR A 103 -14.68 -7.29 13.15
C THR A 103 -15.90 -7.77 12.40
N ILE A 104 -16.56 -8.86 12.83
CA ILE A 104 -17.82 -9.33 12.24
C ILE A 104 -18.90 -8.24 12.27
N SER A 105 -19.01 -7.51 13.38
CA SER A 105 -19.98 -6.43 13.52
C SER A 105 -19.70 -5.26 12.57
N VAL A 106 -18.42 -4.88 12.40
CA VAL A 106 -18.00 -3.85 11.44
C VAL A 106 -18.25 -4.30 10.00
N LEU A 107 -17.98 -5.57 9.67
CA LEU A 107 -18.24 -6.13 8.34
C LEU A 107 -19.74 -6.16 8.01
N ARG A 108 -20.60 -6.49 8.98
CA ARG A 108 -22.06 -6.36 8.83
C ARG A 108 -22.48 -4.93 8.59
N LYS A 109 -21.86 -3.96 9.27
CA LYS A 109 -22.09 -2.55 8.98
C LYS A 109 -21.67 -2.18 7.57
N ALA A 110 -20.48 -2.58 7.11
CA ALA A 110 -20.05 -2.34 5.73
C ALA A 110 -21.00 -2.96 4.69
N LYS A 111 -21.65 -4.08 5.00
CA LYS A 111 -22.68 -4.70 4.14
C LYS A 111 -23.88 -3.79 3.90
N GLU A 112 -24.36 -3.08 4.92
CA GLU A 112 -25.49 -2.12 4.81
C GLU A 112 -25.21 -1.01 3.77
N TYR A 113 -23.93 -0.74 3.50
CA TYR A 113 -23.45 0.27 2.55
C TYR A 113 -23.12 -0.30 1.17
N GLY A 114 -23.34 -1.59 0.92
CA GLY A 114 -23.12 -2.19 -0.41
C GLY A 114 -21.66 -2.17 -0.86
N PHE A 115 -20.72 -2.43 0.06
CA PHE A 115 -19.31 -2.65 -0.27
C PHE A 115 -19.03 -4.09 -0.68
N TYR A 116 -18.19 -4.28 -1.70
CA TYR A 116 -17.45 -5.52 -1.87
C TYR A 116 -16.27 -5.52 -0.91
N ILE A 117 -15.99 -6.63 -0.24
CA ILE A 117 -14.89 -6.71 0.72
C ILE A 117 -13.98 -7.87 0.35
N PHE A 118 -12.67 -7.63 0.32
CA PHE A 118 -11.70 -8.71 0.39
C PHE A 118 -10.81 -8.53 1.60
N MET A 119 -10.55 -9.65 2.28
CA MET A 119 -9.84 -9.68 3.55
C MET A 119 -8.34 -9.72 3.32
N ASP A 120 -7.60 -8.80 3.92
CA ASP A 120 -6.15 -8.65 3.77
C ASP A 120 -5.41 -8.98 5.07
N PRO A 121 -4.71 -10.12 5.15
CA PRO A 121 -3.81 -10.42 6.26
C PRO A 121 -2.52 -9.59 6.09
N HIS A 122 -2.55 -8.41 6.68
CA HIS A 122 -1.58 -7.35 6.46
C HIS A 122 -0.34 -7.51 7.35
N GLN A 123 0.82 -7.15 6.78
CA GLN A 123 2.07 -6.99 7.50
C GLN A 123 2.97 -5.98 6.80
N ASP A 124 3.80 -5.29 7.56
CA ASP A 124 4.97 -4.56 7.08
C ASP A 124 6.16 -4.95 7.94
N VAL A 125 7.30 -5.28 7.32
CA VAL A 125 8.53 -5.64 8.02
C VAL A 125 8.29 -6.57 9.21
N TRP A 126 7.43 -7.59 9.00
CA TRP A 126 7.02 -8.63 9.93
C TRP A 126 6.14 -8.18 11.10
N SER A 127 6.56 -7.24 11.92
CA SER A 127 5.92 -6.92 13.22
C SER A 127 6.16 -5.48 13.64
N ARG A 128 5.31 -4.92 14.49
CA ARG A 128 5.56 -3.60 15.10
C ARG A 128 6.86 -3.56 15.91
N PHE A 129 7.25 -4.70 16.47
CA PHE A 129 8.50 -4.86 17.22
C PHE A 129 9.75 -4.88 16.33
N SER A 130 9.60 -5.07 15.01
CA SER A 130 10.66 -4.94 14.01
C SER A 130 10.50 -3.67 13.15
N GLY A 131 9.65 -2.74 13.58
CA GLY A 131 9.48 -1.41 13.00
C GLY A 131 8.31 -1.26 12.03
N GLY A 132 7.39 -2.23 11.98
CA GLY A 132 6.23 -2.19 11.08
C GLY A 132 4.92 -2.65 11.71
N SER A 133 4.32 -3.72 11.19
CA SER A 133 3.04 -4.27 11.65
C SER A 133 2.88 -5.73 11.19
N GLY A 134 1.94 -6.49 11.77
CA GLY A 134 1.59 -7.82 11.26
C GLY A 134 1.62 -8.91 12.34
N ALA A 135 2.77 -9.55 12.53
CA ALA A 135 2.95 -10.70 13.40
C ALA A 135 3.05 -10.32 14.89
N PRO A 136 2.48 -11.13 15.80
CA PRO A 136 2.55 -10.90 17.24
C PRO A 136 3.96 -11.12 17.82
N MET A 137 4.22 -10.52 18.99
CA MET A 137 5.53 -10.52 19.65
C MET A 137 6.11 -11.92 19.86
N TRP A 138 5.25 -12.89 20.22
CA TRP A 138 5.66 -14.26 20.49
C TRP A 138 6.36 -14.93 19.31
N THR A 139 6.12 -14.48 18.07
CA THR A 139 6.80 -15.02 16.88
C THR A 139 8.29 -14.70 16.86
N LEU A 140 8.69 -13.53 17.40
CA LEU A 140 10.09 -13.14 17.55
C LEU A 140 10.77 -14.00 18.61
N TYR A 141 10.10 -14.22 19.74
CA TYR A 141 10.59 -15.10 20.80
C TYR A 141 10.67 -16.57 20.35
N ALA A 142 9.71 -17.06 19.56
CA ALA A 142 9.78 -18.37 18.93
C ALA A 142 11.02 -18.49 18.04
N CYS A 143 11.35 -17.44 17.27
CA CYS A 143 12.58 -17.36 16.46
C CYS A 143 13.88 -17.20 17.28
N GLY A 144 13.78 -17.12 18.60
CA GLY A 144 14.94 -16.93 19.48
C GLY A 144 15.43 -15.48 19.55
N LEU A 145 14.65 -14.51 19.09
CA LEU A 145 15.01 -13.09 19.07
C LEU A 145 14.42 -12.35 20.29
N ASP A 146 15.17 -11.36 20.78
CA ASP A 146 14.77 -10.45 21.85
C ASP A 146 14.51 -9.03 21.31
N PRO A 147 13.24 -8.63 21.10
CA PRO A 147 12.91 -7.32 20.54
C PRO A 147 13.37 -6.15 21.42
N GLN A 148 13.59 -6.35 22.72
CA GLN A 148 14.07 -5.30 23.62
C GLN A 148 15.52 -4.88 23.31
N HIS A 149 16.27 -5.73 22.63
CA HIS A 149 17.66 -5.44 22.24
C HIS A 149 17.82 -4.99 20.78
N PHE A 150 16.73 -4.85 20.02
CA PHE A 150 16.83 -4.49 18.60
C PHE A 150 17.40 -3.09 18.37
N ALA A 151 17.05 -2.12 19.21
CA ALA A 151 17.55 -0.76 19.08
C ALA A 151 19.08 -0.69 19.27
N VAL A 152 19.62 -1.34 20.30
CA VAL A 152 21.07 -1.34 20.59
C VAL A 152 21.87 -2.14 19.55
N THR A 153 21.33 -3.26 19.08
CA THR A 153 22.01 -4.12 18.09
C THR A 153 21.80 -3.65 16.66
N GLU A 154 20.93 -2.67 16.46
CA GLU A 154 20.34 -2.29 15.18
C GLU A 154 19.73 -3.47 14.39
N ALA A 155 19.27 -4.52 15.08
CA ALA A 155 18.55 -5.63 14.45
C ALA A 155 17.26 -5.17 13.76
N SER A 156 16.68 -4.06 14.24
CA SER A 156 15.65 -3.25 13.60
C SER A 156 15.72 -1.81 14.12
N LEU A 157 15.31 -0.84 13.29
CA LEU A 157 15.05 0.54 13.69
C LEU A 157 13.55 0.72 13.92
N VAL A 158 13.16 1.06 15.14
CA VAL A 158 11.74 1.11 15.56
C VAL A 158 11.45 2.47 16.19
N GLN A 159 10.47 3.19 15.67
CA GLN A 159 10.14 4.55 16.14
C GLN A 159 9.78 4.57 17.64
N ASN A 160 9.06 3.56 18.15
CA ASN A 160 8.69 3.46 19.57
C ASN A 160 9.89 3.41 20.52
N THR A 161 11.06 2.99 20.02
CA THR A 161 12.31 2.89 20.78
C THR A 161 13.33 3.96 20.39
N TYR A 162 12.99 4.80 19.42
CA TYR A 162 13.89 5.83 18.92
C TYR A 162 13.95 6.99 19.92
N PRO A 163 15.14 7.51 20.27
CA PRO A 163 15.28 8.51 21.35
C PRO A 163 14.43 9.77 21.16
N GLU A 164 14.26 10.22 19.92
CA GLU A 164 13.46 11.39 19.54
C GLU A 164 12.45 10.97 18.45
N PRO A 165 11.29 10.40 18.82
CA PRO A 165 10.39 9.75 17.87
C PRO A 165 9.84 10.69 16.78
N ASP A 166 9.74 11.99 17.04
CA ASP A 166 9.37 13.03 16.08
C ASP A 166 10.47 13.29 15.02
N LYS A 167 11.71 12.90 15.31
CA LYS A 167 12.86 12.95 14.40
C LYS A 167 13.19 11.60 13.76
N PHE A 168 12.32 10.62 13.88
CA PHE A 168 12.50 9.33 13.22
C PHE A 168 12.62 9.54 11.70
N PRO A 169 13.72 9.10 11.05
CA PRO A 169 13.95 9.48 9.67
C PRO A 169 12.90 8.93 8.69
N LYS A 170 12.32 9.80 7.86
CA LYS A 170 11.31 9.46 6.83
C LYS A 170 11.72 8.22 6.02
N MET A 171 10.82 7.26 5.80
CA MET A 171 11.06 6.03 5.02
C MET A 171 12.21 5.13 5.51
N ILE A 172 12.83 5.37 6.67
CA ILE A 172 13.93 4.51 7.16
C ILE A 172 13.43 3.15 7.62
N TRP A 173 12.17 3.06 8.05
CA TRP A 173 11.55 1.82 8.53
C TRP A 173 11.59 0.70 7.47
N ALA A 174 11.45 1.04 6.18
CA ALA A 174 11.49 0.07 5.10
C ALA A 174 12.88 -0.59 4.93
N THR A 175 13.94 0.00 5.50
CA THR A 175 15.26 -0.65 5.56
C THR A 175 15.29 -1.84 6.53
N ASN A 176 14.29 -1.99 7.41
CA ASN A 176 14.20 -3.13 8.31
C ASN A 176 14.09 -4.47 7.57
N TYR A 177 13.53 -4.51 6.36
CA TYR A 177 13.51 -5.72 5.52
C TYR A 177 14.91 -6.32 5.29
N THR A 178 15.97 -5.49 5.34
CA THR A 178 17.36 -5.91 5.13
C THR A 178 18.19 -5.89 6.42
N ARG A 179 17.54 -5.82 7.59
CA ARG A 179 18.20 -5.94 8.91
C ARG A 179 17.94 -7.31 9.54
N LEU A 180 18.70 -7.61 10.59
CA LEU A 180 18.77 -8.95 11.17
C LEU A 180 17.39 -9.55 11.49
N ALA A 181 16.50 -8.78 12.13
CA ALA A 181 15.22 -9.32 12.57
C ALA A 181 14.40 -9.85 11.38
N CYS A 182 14.15 -9.02 10.36
CA CYS A 182 13.42 -9.43 9.15
C CYS A 182 14.18 -10.50 8.35
N GLN A 183 15.50 -10.35 8.20
CA GLN A 183 16.35 -11.35 7.55
C GLN A 183 16.16 -12.74 8.16
N VAL A 184 16.13 -12.84 9.48
CA VAL A 184 15.95 -14.10 10.20
C VAL A 184 14.52 -14.60 10.06
N VAL A 185 13.52 -13.81 10.48
CA VAL A 185 12.14 -14.31 10.60
C VAL A 185 11.53 -14.72 9.26
N PHE A 186 11.74 -13.96 8.19
CA PHE A 186 11.26 -14.35 6.85
C PHE A 186 11.95 -15.61 6.32
N THR A 187 13.25 -15.77 6.61
CA THR A 187 13.97 -17.00 6.24
C THR A 187 13.43 -18.22 6.99
N LEU A 188 13.14 -18.07 8.28
CA LEU A 188 12.56 -19.14 9.09
C LEU A 188 11.13 -19.46 8.65
N PHE A 189 10.32 -18.44 8.36
CA PHE A 189 8.93 -18.59 7.93
C PHE A 189 8.81 -19.32 6.58
N PHE A 190 9.63 -18.97 5.59
CA PHE A 190 9.52 -19.58 4.25
C PHE A 190 10.43 -20.80 4.04
N ALA A 191 11.58 -20.87 4.70
CA ALA A 191 12.62 -21.87 4.42
C ALA A 191 13.36 -22.39 5.66
N GLY A 192 12.72 -22.35 6.85
CA GLY A 192 13.31 -22.86 8.09
C GLY A 192 13.77 -24.31 8.02
N ARG A 193 13.07 -25.20 7.29
CA ARG A 193 13.53 -26.60 7.13
C ARG A 193 14.84 -26.72 6.36
N ASP A 194 15.05 -25.83 5.41
CA ASP A 194 16.17 -25.89 4.48
C ASP A 194 17.41 -25.23 5.08
N PHE A 195 17.24 -24.05 5.70
CA PHE A 195 18.36 -23.26 6.19
C PHE A 195 18.55 -23.31 7.72
N ALA A 196 17.53 -23.70 8.48
CA ALA A 196 17.58 -23.81 9.93
C ALA A 196 17.01 -25.16 10.45
N PRO A 197 17.49 -26.33 9.96
CA PRO A 197 16.92 -27.62 10.34
C PRO A 197 16.96 -27.95 11.84
N LYS A 198 17.87 -27.33 12.62
CA LYS A 198 17.92 -27.50 14.08
C LYS A 198 16.84 -26.71 14.81
N ALA A 199 16.21 -25.75 14.15
CA ALA A 199 15.24 -24.86 14.75
C ALA A 199 13.90 -25.59 14.92
N ILE A 200 13.75 -26.28 16.04
CA ILE A 200 12.58 -27.11 16.34
C ILE A 200 11.93 -26.65 17.64
N ILE A 201 10.60 -26.49 17.60
CA ILE A 201 9.72 -26.20 18.74
C ILE A 201 8.56 -27.19 18.69
N ASP A 202 8.23 -27.80 19.82
CA ASP A 202 7.14 -28.79 19.95
C ASP A 202 7.24 -29.94 18.94
N GLY A 203 8.47 -30.35 18.63
CA GLY A 203 8.76 -31.41 17.65
C GLY A 203 8.52 -31.02 16.19
N LYS A 204 8.17 -29.76 15.91
CA LYS A 204 8.00 -29.20 14.56
C LYS A 204 9.15 -28.26 14.23
N ASN A 205 9.57 -28.21 12.96
CA ASN A 205 10.50 -27.17 12.52
C ASN A 205 9.81 -25.80 12.65
N ILE A 206 10.58 -24.76 12.95
CA ILE A 206 10.09 -23.38 13.13
C ILE A 206 9.30 -22.86 11.92
N GLN A 207 9.63 -23.31 10.70
CA GLN A 207 8.85 -23.02 9.50
C GLN A 207 7.42 -23.51 9.64
N ASP A 208 7.24 -24.80 9.94
CA ASP A 208 5.92 -25.41 10.10
C ASP A 208 5.19 -24.81 11.30
N TYR A 209 5.89 -24.57 12.40
CA TYR A 209 5.31 -23.95 13.58
C TYR A 209 4.70 -22.57 13.24
N LEU A 210 5.46 -21.66 12.64
CA LEU A 210 4.97 -20.31 12.33
C LEU A 210 3.89 -20.33 11.23
N THR A 211 4.05 -21.15 10.20
CA THR A 211 3.08 -21.21 9.09
C THR A 211 1.77 -21.87 9.51
N ASP A 212 1.81 -22.94 10.33
CA ASP A 212 0.62 -23.57 10.90
C ASP A 212 -0.15 -22.58 11.80
N HIS A 213 0.54 -21.81 12.65
CA HIS A 213 -0.11 -20.84 13.53
C HIS A 213 -0.70 -19.65 12.76
N TYR A 214 0.05 -19.09 11.79
CA TYR A 214 -0.46 -18.02 10.93
C TYR A 214 -1.71 -18.48 10.15
N ILE A 215 -1.65 -19.63 9.48
CA ILE A 215 -2.80 -20.18 8.75
C ILE A 215 -3.94 -20.51 9.70
N GLY A 216 -3.65 -21.07 10.89
CA GLY A 216 -4.66 -21.41 11.90
C GLY A 216 -5.38 -20.18 12.47
N ALA A 217 -4.67 -19.07 12.70
CA ALA A 217 -5.27 -17.80 13.12
C ALA A 217 -6.24 -17.27 12.06
N VAL A 218 -5.82 -17.25 10.79
CA VAL A 218 -6.70 -16.82 9.68
C VAL A 218 -7.85 -17.81 9.48
N GLU A 219 -7.61 -19.11 9.60
CA GLU A 219 -8.65 -20.16 9.53
C GLU A 219 -9.71 -19.95 10.61
N HIS A 220 -9.30 -19.59 11.83
CA HIS A 220 -10.22 -19.32 12.93
C HIS A 220 -11.10 -18.11 12.61
N LEU A 221 -10.52 -16.99 12.17
CA LEU A 221 -11.28 -15.82 11.72
C LEU A 221 -12.25 -16.17 10.58
N ALA A 222 -11.78 -16.90 9.57
CA ALA A 222 -12.59 -17.34 8.44
C ALA A 222 -13.77 -18.23 8.87
N LYS A 223 -13.56 -19.17 9.81
CA LYS A 223 -14.64 -19.99 10.37
C LYS A 223 -15.65 -19.16 11.14
N ARG A 224 -15.20 -18.23 12.00
CA ARG A 224 -16.09 -17.33 12.75
C ARG A 224 -16.94 -16.47 11.82
N ILE A 225 -16.37 -15.99 10.71
CA ILE A 225 -17.08 -15.27 9.63
C ILE A 225 -18.10 -16.18 8.92
N HIS A 226 -17.74 -17.42 8.62
CA HIS A 226 -18.66 -18.39 8.01
C HIS A 226 -19.83 -18.73 8.95
N ASP A 227 -19.54 -18.99 10.22
CA ASP A 227 -20.53 -19.31 11.26
C ASP A 227 -21.51 -18.16 11.52
N ALA A 228 -21.11 -16.91 11.26
CA ALA A 228 -22.01 -15.75 11.30
C ALA A 228 -23.13 -15.83 10.25
N GLY A 229 -22.94 -16.57 9.15
CA GLY A 229 -23.98 -17.00 8.21
C GLY A 229 -24.47 -15.94 7.21
N ASP A 230 -24.03 -14.69 7.33
CA ASP A 230 -24.55 -13.57 6.56
C ASP A 230 -23.48 -12.69 5.90
N LEU A 231 -22.20 -13.10 5.89
CA LEU A 231 -21.09 -12.30 5.33
C LEU A 231 -20.42 -12.93 4.10
N GLU A 232 -20.61 -14.23 3.87
CA GLU A 232 -20.00 -14.96 2.76
C GLU A 232 -20.61 -14.55 1.40
N TYR A 233 -19.75 -14.19 0.43
CA TYR A 233 -20.11 -13.66 -0.89
C TYR A 233 -20.93 -12.35 -0.87
N ASP A 234 -21.24 -11.83 0.33
CA ASP A 234 -22.01 -10.62 0.57
C ASP A 234 -21.87 -10.17 2.04
N PRO A 235 -20.92 -9.27 2.36
CA PRO A 235 -20.13 -8.45 1.44
C PRO A 235 -18.76 -9.04 1.06
N ILE A 236 -18.32 -10.12 1.71
CA ILE A 236 -16.96 -10.66 1.55
C ILE A 236 -16.87 -11.47 0.26
N VAL A 237 -16.20 -10.94 -0.75
CA VAL A 237 -16.04 -11.56 -2.08
C VAL A 237 -14.75 -12.36 -2.21
N GLY A 238 -13.75 -12.14 -1.36
CA GLY A 238 -12.48 -12.85 -1.47
C GLY A 238 -11.49 -12.62 -0.33
N TRP A 239 -10.33 -13.23 -0.46
CA TRP A 239 -9.22 -13.19 0.48
C TRP A 239 -7.92 -12.95 -0.25
N GLU A 240 -7.06 -12.09 0.31
CA GLU A 240 -5.70 -11.87 -0.18
C GLU A 240 -4.71 -12.78 0.53
N SER A 241 -3.68 -13.20 -0.21
CA SER A 241 -2.72 -14.21 0.23
C SER A 241 -1.87 -13.81 1.46
N LEU A 242 -1.04 -12.78 1.33
CA LEU A 242 -0.22 -12.17 2.36
C LEU A 242 0.28 -10.84 1.82
N ASN A 243 0.18 -9.76 2.60
CA ASN A 243 0.71 -8.48 2.17
C ASN A 243 2.23 -8.53 1.96
N GLU A 244 2.70 -8.10 0.79
CA GLU A 244 4.10 -7.86 0.42
C GLU A 244 5.11 -8.93 0.92
N PRO A 245 4.99 -10.20 0.47
CA PRO A 245 5.85 -11.28 0.97
C PRO A 245 7.33 -11.00 0.70
N ASN A 246 8.17 -11.15 1.74
CA ASN A 246 9.62 -10.92 1.67
C ASN A 246 10.41 -12.23 1.83
N LYS A 247 11.53 -12.36 1.12
CA LYS A 247 12.35 -13.58 1.08
C LYS A 247 13.38 -13.72 2.22
N GLY A 248 13.57 -12.69 3.04
CA GLY A 248 14.63 -12.67 4.05
C GLY A 248 16.01 -12.86 3.41
N LEU A 249 16.79 -13.83 3.90
CA LEU A 249 18.11 -14.18 3.36
C LEU A 249 18.06 -15.16 2.19
N ILE A 250 16.90 -15.76 1.89
CA ILE A 250 16.75 -16.71 0.78
C ILE A 250 17.19 -16.02 -0.51
N SER A 251 18.04 -16.66 -1.32
CA SER A 251 18.73 -16.14 -2.53
C SER A 251 19.96 -15.25 -2.30
N TYR A 252 20.41 -15.00 -1.06
CA TYR A 252 21.65 -14.26 -0.84
C TYR A 252 22.87 -15.07 -1.34
N GLU A 253 23.51 -14.57 -2.40
CA GLU A 253 24.71 -15.18 -2.99
C GLU A 253 25.96 -15.02 -2.12
N ASP A 254 26.06 -13.90 -1.40
CA ASP A 254 27.19 -13.58 -0.54
C ASP A 254 26.74 -12.67 0.60
N ILE A 255 26.70 -13.18 1.84
CA ILE A 255 26.27 -12.42 3.02
C ILE A 255 27.24 -11.29 3.41
N THR A 256 28.45 -11.26 2.85
CA THR A 256 29.49 -10.28 3.20
C THR A 256 29.41 -8.98 2.40
N VAL A 257 28.45 -8.88 1.46
CA VAL A 257 28.20 -7.70 0.65
C VAL A 257 26.71 -7.33 0.67
N VAL A 258 26.41 -6.07 0.42
CA VAL A 258 25.03 -5.63 0.21
C VAL A 258 24.63 -6.07 -1.22
N PRO A 259 23.54 -6.84 -1.40
CA PRO A 259 23.11 -7.30 -2.71
C PRO A 259 22.91 -6.14 -3.70
N LYS A 260 23.18 -6.38 -4.99
CA LYS A 260 23.09 -5.32 -6.02
C LYS A 260 21.65 -4.91 -6.29
N GLU A 261 20.74 -5.86 -6.12
CA GLU A 261 19.30 -5.72 -6.25
C GLU A 261 18.68 -4.90 -5.10
N GLN A 262 19.35 -4.77 -3.95
CA GLN A 262 18.87 -3.93 -2.83
C GLN A 262 18.97 -2.44 -3.21
N GLN A 263 17.89 -1.89 -3.75
CA GLN A 263 17.82 -0.49 -4.20
C GLN A 263 17.60 0.49 -3.03
N LEU A 264 16.89 0.08 -1.98
CA LEU A 264 16.63 0.92 -0.83
C LEU A 264 17.82 0.87 0.15
N LYS A 265 18.58 1.98 0.24
CA LYS A 265 19.70 2.17 1.19
C LYS A 265 19.59 3.55 1.84
N LYS A 266 19.34 3.59 3.15
CA LYS A 266 19.16 4.83 3.91
C LYS A 266 19.60 4.63 5.35
N GLY A 267 20.26 5.64 5.92
CA GLY A 267 20.88 5.51 7.24
C GLY A 267 21.94 4.41 7.23
N THR A 268 22.12 3.75 8.37
CA THR A 268 23.00 2.57 8.47
C THR A 268 22.48 1.43 7.58
N THR A 269 23.34 0.87 6.75
CA THR A 269 22.97 -0.21 5.81
C THR A 269 23.96 -1.36 5.96
N PRO A 270 23.73 -2.28 6.92
CA PRO A 270 24.64 -3.40 7.15
C PRO A 270 24.52 -4.45 6.04
N THR A 271 25.64 -5.13 5.76
CA THR A 271 25.58 -6.45 5.11
C THR A 271 24.90 -7.46 6.04
N ALA A 272 24.40 -8.58 5.50
CA ALA A 272 23.84 -9.65 6.34
C ALA A 272 24.87 -10.15 7.37
N TRP A 273 26.15 -10.22 6.99
CA TRP A 273 27.22 -10.58 7.91
C TRP A 273 27.41 -9.56 9.04
N GLN A 274 27.44 -8.26 8.73
CA GLN A 274 27.54 -7.22 9.76
C GLN A 274 26.32 -7.24 10.70
N ALA A 275 25.12 -7.48 10.16
CA ALA A 275 23.91 -7.63 10.96
C ALA A 275 23.97 -8.86 11.89
N MET A 276 24.57 -9.98 11.44
CA MET A 276 24.83 -11.15 12.30
C MET A 276 25.82 -10.83 13.43
N LEU A 277 26.85 -10.04 13.16
CA LEU A 277 27.83 -9.59 14.16
C LEU A 277 27.19 -8.69 15.21
N THR A 278 26.51 -7.61 14.78
CA THR A 278 25.88 -6.66 15.72
C THR A 278 24.76 -7.31 16.52
N GLY A 279 23.94 -8.17 15.92
CA GLY A 279 22.96 -8.96 16.66
C GLY A 279 23.55 -9.97 17.64
N SER A 280 24.79 -10.38 17.43
CA SER A 280 25.54 -11.22 18.38
C SER A 280 26.32 -10.39 19.40
N GLY A 281 26.14 -9.07 19.43
CA GLY A 281 26.79 -8.19 20.41
C GLY A 281 28.19 -7.73 20.05
N ARG A 282 28.62 -7.88 18.79
CA ARG A 282 29.94 -7.42 18.31
C ARG A 282 29.81 -6.02 17.72
N ALA A 283 30.77 -5.15 18.04
CA ALA A 283 30.86 -3.84 17.44
C ALA A 283 31.27 -3.94 15.96
N CYS A 284 30.64 -3.15 15.09
CA CYS A 284 30.93 -3.17 13.66
C CYS A 284 30.79 -1.78 13.03
N GLU A 285 31.75 -1.40 12.17
CA GLU A 285 31.58 -0.23 11.30
C GLU A 285 30.68 -0.59 10.12
N VAL A 286 29.58 0.15 9.97
CA VAL A 286 28.57 -0.02 8.93
C VAL A 286 28.52 1.21 8.05
N GLU A 287 28.31 1.02 6.75
CA GLU A 287 28.15 2.15 5.83
C GLU A 287 26.84 2.90 6.10
N THR A 288 26.89 4.22 6.04
CA THR A 288 25.71 5.07 6.08
C THR A 288 25.39 5.61 4.69
N TRP A 289 24.10 5.71 4.38
CA TRP A 289 23.57 6.08 3.06
C TRP A 289 22.52 7.16 3.17
N ASP A 290 22.48 8.06 2.19
CA ASP A 290 21.46 9.08 2.00
C ASP A 290 20.90 9.02 0.57
N PHE A 291 19.78 9.71 0.35
CA PHE A 291 19.13 9.77 -0.96
C PHE A 291 19.35 11.13 -1.64
N GLY A 292 19.91 11.10 -2.84
CA GLY A 292 19.99 12.25 -3.73
C GLY A 292 18.98 12.14 -4.88
N GLY A 293 18.99 13.12 -5.78
CA GLY A 293 18.10 13.13 -6.97
C GLY A 293 18.32 11.98 -7.95
N MET A 294 19.45 11.27 -7.88
CA MET A 294 19.78 10.14 -8.76
C MET A 294 19.75 8.78 -8.02
N GLY A 295 19.19 8.73 -6.81
CA GLY A 295 19.13 7.53 -5.99
C GLY A 295 20.06 7.58 -4.75
N PRO A 296 20.28 6.43 -4.11
CA PRO A 296 21.06 6.35 -2.88
C PRO A 296 22.57 6.57 -3.14
N TYR A 297 23.23 7.29 -2.24
CA TYR A 297 24.68 7.46 -2.21
C TYR A 297 25.23 7.22 -0.80
N LYS A 298 26.47 6.71 -0.71
CA LYS A 298 27.14 6.52 0.57
C LYS A 298 27.44 7.87 1.21
N SER A 299 26.87 8.15 2.38
CA SER A 299 27.07 9.38 3.14
C SER A 299 28.23 9.28 4.14
N GLY A 300 28.60 8.07 4.56
CA GLY A 300 29.71 7.87 5.49
C GLY A 300 29.80 6.45 6.06
N THR A 301 30.27 6.36 7.30
CA THR A 301 30.29 5.15 8.12
C THR A 301 29.86 5.49 9.55
N ALA A 302 29.29 4.51 10.25
CA ALA A 302 28.95 4.61 11.67
C ALA A 302 29.38 3.34 12.40
N LEU A 303 29.92 3.50 13.62
CA LEU A 303 30.18 2.38 14.51
C LEU A 303 28.89 2.01 15.23
N ILE A 304 28.42 0.78 15.02
CA ILE A 304 27.34 0.20 15.81
C ILE A 304 28.00 -0.64 16.90
N ASP A 305 27.84 -0.24 18.16
CA ASP A 305 28.38 -0.97 19.31
C ASP A 305 27.26 -1.44 20.23
N PRO A 306 26.92 -2.74 20.20
CA PRO A 306 25.92 -3.28 21.08
C PRO A 306 26.36 -3.43 22.54
N GLU A 307 27.64 -3.20 22.85
CA GLU A 307 28.23 -3.35 24.19
C GLU A 307 28.03 -4.76 24.77
N GLY A 308 28.11 -5.78 23.91
CA GLY A 308 27.91 -7.19 24.27
C GLY A 308 26.44 -7.62 24.44
N ARG A 309 25.46 -6.70 24.29
CA ARG A 309 24.04 -7.07 24.27
C ARG A 309 23.71 -7.78 22.96
N SER A 310 22.88 -8.81 23.04
CA SER A 310 22.52 -9.63 21.89
C SER A 310 21.05 -9.50 21.53
N ALA A 311 20.75 -9.52 20.23
CA ALA A 311 19.40 -9.62 19.68
C ALA A 311 18.82 -11.03 19.85
N TRP A 312 19.62 -12.00 20.30
CA TRP A 312 19.16 -13.35 20.62
C TRP A 312 18.76 -13.44 22.08
N LEU A 313 17.69 -14.18 22.36
CA LEU A 313 17.24 -14.50 23.71
C LEU A 313 18.37 -15.09 24.54
N SER A 314 18.44 -14.70 25.81
CA SER A 314 19.40 -15.28 26.77
C SER A 314 19.19 -16.79 26.91
N LYS A 315 20.27 -17.51 27.21
CA LYS A 315 20.21 -18.93 27.61
C LYS A 315 19.30 -19.18 28.82
N ASP A 316 19.10 -18.15 29.65
CA ASP A 316 18.32 -18.19 30.89
C ASP A 316 16.88 -17.65 30.68
N TYR A 317 16.47 -17.41 29.43
CA TYR A 317 15.11 -16.96 29.12
C TYR A 317 14.06 -17.99 29.55
N ASP A 318 12.95 -17.51 30.11
CA ASP A 318 11.85 -18.36 30.54
C ASP A 318 10.99 -18.81 29.35
N GLU A 319 11.30 -20.00 28.82
CA GLU A 319 10.51 -20.60 27.74
C GLU A 319 9.12 -21.08 28.18
N THR A 320 8.79 -21.06 29.49
CA THR A 320 7.45 -21.47 29.96
C THR A 320 6.37 -20.42 29.70
N HIS A 321 6.76 -19.17 29.42
CA HIS A 321 5.85 -18.03 29.23
C HIS A 321 4.75 -18.28 28.17
N TYR A 322 5.13 -18.80 26.99
CA TYR A 322 4.18 -19.19 25.93
C TYR A 322 3.89 -20.70 25.87
N GLY A 323 4.46 -21.49 26.78
CA GLY A 323 4.13 -22.92 26.94
C GLY A 323 4.69 -23.86 25.87
N TRP A 324 5.55 -23.39 24.97
CA TRP A 324 6.22 -24.25 23.98
C TRP A 324 7.48 -24.90 24.54
N LYS A 325 7.96 -25.94 23.85
CA LYS A 325 9.21 -26.63 24.20
C LYS A 325 10.20 -26.60 23.03
N ARG A 326 11.32 -25.93 23.22
CA ARG A 326 12.42 -25.92 22.25
C ARG A 326 13.21 -27.23 22.29
N ASP A 327 13.63 -27.69 21.13
CA ASP A 327 14.52 -28.84 21.03
C ASP A 327 15.90 -28.49 21.63
N PRO A 328 16.53 -29.38 22.42
CA PRO A 328 17.86 -29.14 22.99
C PRO A 328 18.97 -28.85 21.95
N GLY A 329 18.75 -29.22 20.69
CA GLY A 329 19.63 -28.91 19.56
C GLY A 329 19.59 -27.45 19.10
N TRP A 330 18.57 -26.67 19.49
CA TRP A 330 18.48 -25.24 19.27
C TRP A 330 18.82 -24.47 20.55
N LYS A 331 20.03 -23.93 20.61
CA LYS A 331 20.56 -23.27 21.80
C LYS A 331 20.17 -21.79 21.81
N LEU A 332 19.58 -21.32 22.91
CA LEU A 332 19.43 -19.89 23.17
C LEU A 332 20.77 -19.25 23.57
N GLY A 333 20.87 -17.93 23.40
CA GLY A 333 22.09 -17.16 23.62
C GLY A 333 23.12 -17.24 22.49
N GLU A 334 22.83 -18.01 21.44
CA GLU A 334 23.73 -18.22 20.29
C GLU A 334 23.01 -17.85 18.99
N CYS A 335 23.73 -17.20 18.07
CA CYS A 335 23.21 -16.90 16.74
C CYS A 335 22.82 -18.18 15.99
N ILE A 336 21.58 -18.23 15.49
CA ILE A 336 21.06 -19.43 14.81
C ILE A 336 21.92 -19.84 13.62
N TRP A 337 22.51 -18.88 12.90
CA TRP A 337 23.36 -19.15 11.75
C TRP A 337 24.74 -19.70 12.15
N ALA A 338 25.28 -19.29 13.30
CA ALA A 338 26.49 -19.91 13.87
C ALA A 338 26.23 -21.39 14.20
N GLN A 339 25.06 -21.69 14.78
CA GLN A 339 24.67 -23.08 15.10
C GLN A 339 24.55 -23.98 13.85
N HIS A 340 24.37 -23.38 12.66
CA HIS A 340 24.35 -24.06 11.36
C HIS A 340 25.68 -23.98 10.59
N GLY A 341 26.74 -23.47 11.23
CA GLY A 341 28.09 -23.42 10.65
C GLY A 341 28.22 -22.41 9.51
N VAL A 342 27.42 -21.34 9.52
CA VAL A 342 27.56 -20.21 8.59
C VAL A 342 28.79 -19.35 8.94
N TRP A 343 29.08 -19.22 10.23
CA TRP A 343 30.22 -18.47 10.77
C TRP A 343 30.67 -19.03 12.12
N ASP A 344 31.91 -18.71 12.53
CA ASP A 344 32.50 -19.12 13.80
C ASP A 344 32.49 -17.97 14.83
N PRO A 345 31.73 -18.08 15.93
CA PRO A 345 31.62 -17.03 16.95
C PRO A 345 32.82 -16.89 17.87
N SER A 346 33.78 -17.82 17.83
CA SER A 346 35.03 -17.72 18.60
C SER A 346 36.10 -16.89 17.91
N THR A 347 36.05 -16.83 16.57
CA THR A 347 37.03 -16.10 15.74
C THR A 347 36.40 -14.95 14.93
N ASP A 348 35.07 -14.81 14.98
CA ASP A 348 34.27 -13.89 14.16
C ASP A 348 34.59 -14.05 12.66
N THR A 349 34.66 -15.30 12.18
CA THR A 349 34.97 -15.61 10.77
C THR A 349 33.80 -16.22 10.03
N VAL A 350 33.57 -15.76 8.80
CA VAL A 350 32.57 -16.35 7.90
C VAL A 350 33.08 -17.69 7.36
N LEU A 351 32.27 -18.74 7.49
CA LEU A 351 32.58 -20.09 7.02
C LEU A 351 31.87 -20.43 5.71
N LYS A 352 30.64 -19.95 5.52
CA LYS A 352 29.80 -20.20 4.33
C LYS A 352 29.09 -18.93 3.89
N LYS A 353 29.70 -18.19 2.97
CA LYS A 353 29.15 -16.91 2.51
C LYS A 353 27.91 -17.06 1.61
N ASP A 354 27.78 -18.19 0.93
CA ASP A 354 26.73 -18.53 -0.05
C ASP A 354 25.68 -19.50 0.52
N TYR A 355 25.56 -19.60 1.85
CA TYR A 355 24.70 -20.58 2.52
C TYR A 355 23.23 -20.53 2.07
N PHE A 356 22.73 -19.35 1.70
CA PHE A 356 21.34 -19.13 1.29
C PHE A 356 21.14 -19.06 -0.24
N ALA A 357 22.21 -19.29 -1.01
CA ALA A 357 22.23 -19.12 -2.46
C ALA A 357 21.71 -20.35 -3.23
N LYS A 358 21.62 -21.50 -2.58
CA LYS A 358 21.29 -22.79 -3.22
C LYS A 358 20.28 -23.58 -2.39
N ASP A 359 19.38 -24.27 -3.09
CA ASP A 359 18.45 -25.19 -2.47
C ASP A 359 19.24 -26.43 -2.00
N PRO A 360 19.24 -26.75 -0.69
CA PRO A 360 20.02 -27.86 -0.15
C PRO A 360 19.55 -29.24 -0.62
N LYS A 361 18.33 -29.36 -1.16
CA LYS A 361 17.76 -30.64 -1.62
C LYS A 361 18.26 -31.04 -3.00
N ASN A 362 18.49 -30.08 -3.88
CA ASN A 362 18.80 -30.33 -5.30
C ASN A 362 20.04 -29.57 -5.82
N GLY A 363 20.59 -28.63 -5.05
CA GLY A 363 21.75 -27.81 -5.42
C GLY A 363 21.48 -26.70 -6.43
N ALA A 364 20.21 -26.45 -6.79
CA ALA A 364 19.82 -25.39 -7.72
C ALA A 364 20.11 -24.00 -7.12
N ALA A 365 20.58 -23.07 -7.94
CA ALA A 365 20.73 -21.68 -7.53
C ALA A 365 19.36 -21.05 -7.28
N ILE A 366 19.23 -20.37 -6.14
CA ILE A 366 18.01 -19.67 -5.75
C ILE A 366 18.17 -18.22 -6.17
N ASN A 367 17.38 -17.77 -7.14
CA ASN A 367 17.14 -16.36 -7.43
C ASN A 367 15.72 -15.97 -6.95
N THR A 368 15.31 -14.72 -7.14
CA THR A 368 13.96 -14.29 -6.73
C THR A 368 12.86 -15.08 -7.43
N GLU A 369 13.02 -15.42 -8.71
CA GLU A 369 12.04 -16.24 -9.43
C GLU A 369 11.90 -17.65 -8.84
N TYR A 370 13.01 -18.29 -8.44
CA TYR A 370 13.00 -19.58 -7.74
C TYR A 370 12.25 -19.46 -6.40
N PHE A 371 12.52 -18.40 -5.63
CA PHE A 371 11.79 -18.12 -4.40
C PHE A 371 10.27 -18.04 -4.65
N THR A 372 9.86 -17.21 -5.61
CA THR A 372 8.45 -17.02 -5.95
C THR A 372 7.78 -18.33 -6.35
N ASN A 373 8.43 -19.13 -7.20
CA ASN A 373 7.84 -20.37 -7.74
C ASN A 373 7.87 -21.55 -6.77
N HIS A 374 8.69 -21.54 -5.72
CA HIS A 374 8.87 -22.70 -4.83
C HIS A 374 8.50 -22.41 -3.39
N TYR A 375 9.16 -21.44 -2.75
CA TYR A 375 8.93 -21.12 -1.34
C TYR A 375 7.63 -20.34 -1.13
N TRP A 376 7.40 -19.31 -1.94
CA TRP A 376 6.15 -18.53 -1.87
C TRP A 376 4.94 -19.36 -2.32
N MET A 377 5.02 -20.03 -3.47
CA MET A 377 3.92 -20.90 -3.94
C MET A 377 3.58 -22.03 -2.96
N ALA A 378 4.55 -22.57 -2.20
CA ALA A 378 4.24 -23.55 -1.17
C ALA A 378 3.35 -22.98 -0.06
N HIS A 379 3.64 -21.77 0.40
CA HIS A 379 2.80 -21.05 1.36
C HIS A 379 1.42 -20.73 0.77
N TYR A 380 1.37 -20.13 -0.44
CA TYR A 380 0.11 -19.79 -1.10
C TYR A 380 -0.82 -21.00 -1.28
N ARG A 381 -0.29 -22.15 -1.70
CA ARG A 381 -1.09 -23.38 -1.84
C ARG A 381 -1.72 -23.82 -0.53
N ALA A 382 -0.98 -23.75 0.59
CA ALA A 382 -1.50 -24.10 1.91
C ALA A 382 -2.60 -23.13 2.34
N TYR A 383 -2.36 -21.82 2.18
CA TYR A 383 -3.31 -20.77 2.51
C TYR A 383 -4.59 -20.85 1.67
N SER A 384 -4.46 -20.92 0.34
CA SER A 384 -5.58 -21.03 -0.60
C SER A 384 -6.42 -22.27 -0.35
N LYS A 385 -5.77 -23.42 -0.10
CA LYS A 385 -6.46 -24.66 0.28
C LYS A 385 -7.26 -24.50 1.58
N MET A 386 -6.71 -23.82 2.58
CA MET A 386 -7.41 -23.56 3.83
C MET A 386 -8.64 -22.67 3.59
N ILE A 387 -8.49 -21.52 2.94
CA ILE A 387 -9.61 -20.61 2.67
C ILE A 387 -10.70 -21.32 1.87
N LYS A 388 -10.34 -22.04 0.81
CA LYS A 388 -11.30 -22.75 -0.05
C LYS A 388 -11.95 -23.96 0.62
N SER A 389 -11.40 -24.47 1.73
CA SER A 389 -12.07 -25.50 2.52
C SER A 389 -13.28 -24.95 3.29
N ILE A 390 -13.30 -23.64 3.55
CA ILE A 390 -14.39 -22.91 4.20
C ILE A 390 -15.28 -22.23 3.15
N PHE A 391 -14.65 -21.60 2.15
CA PHE A 391 -15.27 -20.81 1.09
C PHE A 391 -14.88 -21.34 -0.30
N PRO A 392 -15.50 -22.43 -0.81
CA PRO A 392 -15.06 -23.11 -2.02
C PRO A 392 -14.94 -22.23 -3.26
N ASP A 393 -15.84 -21.25 -3.40
CA ASP A 393 -15.91 -20.35 -4.55
C ASP A 393 -15.26 -18.98 -4.28
N SER A 394 -14.45 -18.86 -3.21
CA SER A 394 -13.78 -17.60 -2.86
C SER A 394 -12.87 -17.11 -3.99
N LEU A 395 -12.94 -15.81 -4.26
CA LEU A 395 -11.92 -15.13 -5.06
C LEU A 395 -10.62 -15.05 -4.26
N MET A 396 -9.50 -15.35 -4.91
CA MET A 396 -8.18 -15.39 -4.27
C MET A 396 -7.29 -14.29 -4.85
N PHE A 397 -7.14 -13.21 -4.10
CA PHE A 397 -6.23 -12.11 -4.44
C PHE A 397 -4.79 -12.58 -4.18
N PHE A 398 -4.04 -12.82 -5.26
CA PHE A 398 -2.68 -13.33 -5.22
C PHE A 398 -1.70 -12.17 -5.35
N GLN A 399 -0.94 -11.93 -4.28
CA GLN A 399 0.08 -10.91 -4.25
C GLN A 399 1.47 -11.55 -4.40
N PRO A 400 2.22 -11.29 -5.49
CA PRO A 400 3.63 -11.66 -5.54
C PRO A 400 4.47 -10.71 -4.65
N PRO A 401 5.74 -11.06 -4.38
CA PRO A 401 6.69 -10.09 -3.85
C PRO A 401 6.71 -8.80 -4.70
N VAL A 402 6.81 -7.66 -4.05
CA VAL A 402 6.61 -6.33 -4.67
C VAL A 402 7.54 -6.11 -5.85
N LEU A 403 6.95 -5.76 -7.01
CA LEU A 403 7.64 -5.51 -8.29
C LEU A 403 8.49 -6.69 -8.83
N GLU A 404 8.42 -7.87 -8.21
CA GLU A 404 9.08 -9.08 -8.69
C GLU A 404 8.22 -9.78 -9.75
N ILE A 405 8.86 -10.69 -10.50
CA ILE A 405 8.17 -11.47 -11.51
C ILE A 405 7.20 -12.45 -10.80
N PRO A 406 5.90 -12.47 -11.17
CA PRO A 406 4.93 -13.41 -10.61
C PRO A 406 5.27 -14.88 -10.95
N PRO A 407 4.69 -15.87 -10.23
CA PRO A 407 5.01 -17.27 -10.48
C PRO A 407 4.50 -17.74 -11.85
N LYS A 408 5.20 -18.68 -12.46
CA LYS A 408 4.85 -19.31 -13.73
C LYS A 408 3.80 -20.41 -13.51
N ILE A 409 2.56 -20.01 -13.24
CA ILE A 409 1.44 -20.94 -12.96
C ILE A 409 0.51 -21.14 -14.14
N LYS A 410 0.58 -20.33 -15.19
CA LYS A 410 -0.29 -20.43 -16.38
C LYS A 410 -0.32 -21.86 -16.95
N GLY A 411 -1.52 -22.40 -17.12
CA GLY A 411 -1.79 -23.75 -17.62
C GLY A 411 -1.42 -24.88 -16.64
N THR A 412 -1.03 -24.57 -15.40
CA THR A 412 -0.78 -25.56 -14.35
C THR A 412 -2.02 -25.75 -13.48
N ALA A 413 -1.96 -26.66 -12.50
CA ALA A 413 -3.04 -26.84 -11.52
C ALA A 413 -3.22 -25.63 -10.58
N ASP A 414 -2.22 -24.74 -10.48
CA ASP A 414 -2.32 -23.50 -9.70
C ASP A 414 -2.93 -22.33 -10.49
N ASP A 415 -3.16 -22.50 -11.81
CA ASP A 415 -3.92 -21.56 -12.67
C ASP A 415 -5.42 -21.62 -12.34
N ASP A 416 -5.75 -21.20 -11.12
CA ASP A 416 -7.09 -21.30 -10.57
C ASP A 416 -8.03 -20.27 -11.20
N PRO A 417 -9.24 -20.66 -11.66
CA PRO A 417 -10.16 -19.73 -12.32
C PRO A 417 -10.68 -18.61 -11.41
N ASN A 418 -10.52 -18.72 -10.08
CA ASN A 418 -10.90 -17.71 -9.11
C ASN A 418 -9.69 -16.88 -8.61
N ILE A 419 -8.50 -17.03 -9.20
CA ILE A 419 -7.33 -16.22 -8.83
C ILE A 419 -7.42 -14.82 -9.44
N ILE A 420 -6.92 -13.83 -8.71
CA ILE A 420 -6.80 -12.44 -9.14
C ILE A 420 -5.32 -12.06 -8.99
N PHE A 421 -4.75 -11.43 -10.01
CA PHE A 421 -3.42 -10.87 -9.91
C PHE A 421 -3.47 -9.55 -9.14
N SER A 422 -2.79 -9.47 -8.00
CA SER A 422 -2.89 -8.36 -7.05
C SER A 422 -1.54 -7.67 -6.80
N PRO A 423 -1.00 -6.93 -7.79
CA PRO A 423 0.25 -6.20 -7.63
C PRO A 423 0.06 -4.88 -6.87
N HIS A 424 1.16 -4.37 -6.32
CA HIS A 424 1.26 -3.01 -5.77
C HIS A 424 2.00 -2.08 -6.73
N PHE A 425 1.69 -0.78 -6.66
CA PHE A 425 2.44 0.24 -7.38
C PHE A 425 2.60 1.52 -6.55
N TYR A 426 3.84 1.97 -6.39
CA TYR A 426 4.15 3.30 -5.88
C TYR A 426 5.19 3.97 -6.77
N ASP A 427 5.04 5.27 -7.00
CA ASP A 427 6.11 6.07 -7.59
C ASP A 427 7.25 6.23 -6.58
N GLY A 428 8.29 5.40 -6.71
CA GLY A 428 9.39 5.34 -5.77
C GLY A 428 10.10 6.69 -5.56
N ILE A 429 10.17 7.54 -6.58
CA ILE A 429 10.77 8.88 -6.46
C ILE A 429 9.91 9.76 -5.56
N THR A 430 8.61 9.89 -5.85
CA THR A 430 7.71 10.70 -5.03
C THR A 430 7.62 10.17 -3.60
N LEU A 431 7.54 8.84 -3.42
CA LEU A 431 7.42 8.23 -2.09
C LEU A 431 8.68 8.47 -1.24
N ILE A 432 9.88 8.22 -1.78
CA ILE A 432 11.13 8.35 -1.02
C ILE A 432 11.48 9.82 -0.75
N THR A 433 11.27 10.70 -1.74
CA THR A 433 11.63 12.12 -1.62
C THR A 433 10.54 12.97 -0.96
N LYS A 434 9.31 12.45 -0.88
CA LYS A 434 8.09 13.18 -0.50
C LYS A 434 7.90 14.46 -1.32
N LYS A 435 8.15 14.37 -2.63
CA LYS A 435 8.05 15.49 -3.58
C LYS A 435 7.54 15.03 -4.92
N TRP A 436 6.57 15.77 -5.47
CA TRP A 436 6.10 15.55 -6.84
C TRP A 436 6.96 16.34 -7.84
N ASN A 437 7.74 15.62 -8.65
CA ASN A 437 8.55 16.24 -9.69
C ASN A 437 7.77 16.34 -11.01
N ARG A 438 7.41 17.57 -11.40
CA ARG A 438 6.67 17.84 -12.65
C ARG A 438 7.53 17.81 -13.92
N VAL A 439 8.86 17.87 -13.76
CA VAL A 439 9.79 18.01 -14.89
C VAL A 439 10.24 16.65 -15.39
N TRP A 440 10.51 15.70 -14.49
CA TRP A 440 10.98 14.38 -14.91
C TRP A 440 10.64 13.29 -13.89
N ASN A 441 10.57 12.05 -14.39
CA ASN A 441 10.45 10.82 -13.60
C ASN A 441 11.18 9.66 -14.33
N ILE A 442 11.20 8.45 -13.77
CA ILE A 442 11.90 7.26 -14.26
C ILE A 442 10.92 6.10 -14.45
N ASP A 443 11.05 5.35 -15.55
CA ASP A 443 10.40 4.04 -15.74
C ASP A 443 11.13 2.99 -14.88
N VAL A 444 10.84 2.97 -13.57
CA VAL A 444 11.50 2.08 -12.59
C VAL A 444 11.25 0.62 -12.94
N PHE A 445 10.00 0.26 -13.28
CA PHE A 445 9.67 -1.11 -13.68
C PHE A 445 10.47 -1.54 -14.92
N GLY A 446 10.56 -0.68 -15.94
CA GLY A 446 11.37 -0.94 -17.13
C GLY A 446 12.85 -1.11 -16.82
N VAL A 447 13.41 -0.35 -15.87
CA VAL A 447 14.79 -0.55 -15.39
C VAL A 447 14.94 -1.92 -14.72
N LEU A 448 14.02 -2.29 -13.82
CA LEU A 448 14.04 -3.58 -13.13
C LEU A 448 13.93 -4.77 -14.10
N ARG A 449 13.23 -4.61 -15.23
CA ARG A 449 13.12 -5.63 -16.29
C ARG A 449 14.21 -5.55 -17.36
N GLY A 450 15.24 -4.71 -17.18
CA GLY A 450 16.34 -4.59 -18.13
C GLY A 450 15.95 -4.06 -19.51
N LYS A 451 14.83 -3.32 -19.61
CA LYS A 451 14.27 -2.76 -20.86
C LYS A 451 15.21 -1.77 -21.55
N TYR A 452 16.13 -1.17 -20.79
CA TYR A 452 16.99 -0.08 -21.25
C TYR A 452 18.46 -0.49 -21.29
N LEU A 453 19.15 -0.14 -22.38
CA LEU A 453 20.60 -0.34 -22.51
C LEU A 453 21.39 0.39 -21.41
N THR A 454 20.90 1.56 -20.97
CA THR A 454 21.41 2.31 -19.82
C THR A 454 20.23 2.94 -19.06
N PRO A 455 20.32 3.12 -17.73
CA PRO A 455 19.24 3.74 -16.93
C PRO A 455 18.84 5.15 -17.39
N ALA A 456 19.73 5.88 -18.07
CA ALA A 456 19.42 7.22 -18.58
C ALA A 456 18.25 7.25 -19.57
N PHE A 457 18.04 6.17 -20.34
CA PHE A 457 16.90 6.07 -21.27
C PHE A 457 15.55 5.82 -20.58
N ALA A 458 15.57 5.49 -19.29
CA ALA A 458 14.36 5.35 -18.48
C ALA A 458 13.77 6.70 -18.06
N ILE A 459 14.53 7.81 -18.18
CA ILE A 459 14.09 9.15 -17.78
C ILE A 459 12.99 9.64 -18.74
N LYS A 460 11.90 10.15 -18.18
CA LYS A 460 10.77 10.76 -18.89
C LYS A 460 10.69 12.23 -18.51
N ILE A 461 10.59 13.10 -19.50
CA ILE A 461 10.63 14.55 -19.31
C ILE A 461 9.26 15.16 -19.68
N GLY A 462 8.71 15.95 -18.77
CA GLY A 462 7.42 16.61 -18.86
C GLY A 462 6.27 15.79 -18.28
N GLU A 463 5.31 16.48 -17.67
CA GLU A 463 4.18 15.88 -16.96
C GLU A 463 3.38 14.87 -17.80
N ASN A 464 3.14 15.16 -19.08
CA ASN A 464 2.49 14.19 -19.99
C ASN A 464 3.31 12.91 -20.16
N ALA A 465 4.64 13.01 -20.27
CA ALA A 465 5.50 11.84 -20.40
C ALA A 465 5.55 11.04 -19.09
N ILE A 466 5.48 11.69 -17.93
CA ILE A 466 5.40 11.06 -16.61
C ILE A 466 4.08 10.28 -16.47
N ARG A 467 2.95 10.90 -16.80
CA ARG A 467 1.62 10.25 -16.77
C ARG A 467 1.58 9.01 -17.67
N ASN A 468 2.06 9.15 -18.90
CA ASN A 468 2.17 8.02 -19.83
C ASN A 468 3.17 6.96 -19.34
N CYS A 469 4.21 7.35 -18.62
CA CYS A 469 5.14 6.41 -17.98
C CYS A 469 4.41 5.52 -16.98
N PHE A 470 3.61 6.11 -16.10
CA PHE A 470 2.86 5.35 -15.10
C PHE A 470 1.87 4.42 -15.78
N SER A 471 1.09 4.90 -16.75
CA SER A 471 0.18 4.03 -17.54
C SER A 471 0.93 2.84 -18.15
N HIS A 472 2.04 3.08 -18.86
CA HIS A 472 2.81 2.01 -19.47
C HIS A 472 3.38 1.01 -18.46
N GLN A 473 3.78 1.47 -17.27
CA GLN A 473 4.24 0.59 -16.19
C GLN A 473 3.11 -0.29 -15.66
N LEU A 474 1.95 0.30 -15.32
CA LEU A 474 0.80 -0.46 -14.83
C LEU A 474 0.30 -1.47 -15.88
N LYS A 475 0.24 -1.07 -17.15
CA LYS A 475 -0.09 -1.98 -18.25
C LYS A 475 0.93 -3.12 -18.36
N ALA A 476 2.22 -2.83 -18.28
CA ALA A 476 3.26 -3.86 -18.37
C ALA A 476 3.21 -4.84 -17.19
N ILE A 477 2.94 -4.36 -15.98
CA ILE A 477 2.74 -5.20 -14.79
C ILE A 477 1.55 -6.15 -15.01
N ARG A 478 0.40 -5.60 -15.44
CA ARG A 478 -0.82 -6.35 -15.75
C ARG A 478 -0.61 -7.42 -16.83
N ASP A 479 0.12 -7.05 -17.90
CA ASP A 479 0.44 -7.95 -19.00
C ASP A 479 1.40 -9.07 -18.54
N GLU A 480 2.38 -8.75 -17.68
CA GLU A 480 3.27 -9.75 -17.05
C GLU A 480 2.47 -10.76 -16.21
N GLY A 481 1.46 -10.30 -15.44
CA GLY A 481 0.52 -11.19 -14.77
C GLY A 481 -0.20 -12.14 -15.75
N THR A 482 -0.61 -11.65 -16.92
CA THR A 482 -1.28 -12.46 -17.95
C THR A 482 -0.34 -13.51 -18.58
N ASP A 483 0.92 -13.15 -18.76
CA ASP A 483 1.94 -14.02 -19.36
C ASP A 483 2.32 -15.17 -18.43
N TYR A 484 2.42 -14.90 -17.12
CA TYR A 484 2.92 -15.84 -16.12
C TYR A 484 1.82 -16.61 -15.39
N MET A 485 0.68 -15.97 -15.09
CA MET A 485 -0.38 -16.54 -14.26
C MET A 485 -1.61 -16.97 -15.05
N GLY A 486 -1.78 -16.53 -16.30
CA GLY A 486 -2.98 -16.83 -17.09
C GLY A 486 -3.91 -15.63 -17.23
N VAL A 487 -5.03 -15.81 -17.95
CA VAL A 487 -5.97 -14.73 -18.25
C VAL A 487 -6.91 -14.51 -17.06
N HIS A 488 -6.50 -13.64 -16.15
CA HIS A 488 -7.21 -13.32 -14.90
C HIS A 488 -7.42 -11.82 -14.73
N PRO A 489 -8.33 -11.39 -13.83
CA PRO A 489 -8.44 -10.00 -13.44
C PRO A 489 -7.15 -9.51 -12.78
N CYS A 490 -6.83 -8.23 -13.00
CA CYS A 490 -5.73 -7.53 -12.33
C CYS A 490 -6.29 -6.41 -11.47
N VAL A 491 -5.99 -6.42 -10.18
CA VAL A 491 -6.42 -5.38 -9.23
C VAL A 491 -5.18 -4.83 -8.54
N PHE A 492 -4.91 -3.54 -8.68
CA PHE A 492 -3.81 -2.91 -7.93
C PHE A 492 -4.24 -2.73 -6.47
N THR A 493 -3.92 -3.68 -5.59
CA THR A 493 -4.42 -3.71 -4.21
C THR A 493 -3.79 -2.64 -3.31
N GLU A 494 -2.68 -2.04 -3.75
CA GLU A 494 -2.15 -0.79 -3.22
C GLU A 494 -1.57 0.13 -4.29
N ILE A 495 -1.92 1.41 -4.17
CA ILE A 495 -1.36 2.53 -4.93
C ILE A 495 -1.70 3.84 -4.21
N GLY A 496 -0.77 4.79 -4.14
CA GLY A 496 -1.00 6.03 -3.39
C GLY A 496 0.13 7.04 -3.47
N ILE A 497 0.00 8.11 -2.70
CA ILE A 497 0.97 9.22 -2.61
C ILE A 497 1.14 9.70 -1.16
N PRO A 498 2.30 10.26 -0.78
CA PRO A 498 2.43 10.99 0.46
C PRO A 498 1.68 12.33 0.41
N TYR A 499 1.00 12.68 1.48
CA TYR A 499 0.31 13.96 1.65
C TYR A 499 1.20 15.00 2.34
N ASP A 500 2.21 14.57 3.12
CA ASP A 500 3.17 15.45 3.79
C ASP A 500 4.27 15.98 2.86
N MET A 501 4.00 16.07 1.56
CA MET A 501 4.94 16.54 0.55
C MET A 501 5.44 17.96 0.82
N ASP A 502 6.63 18.25 0.29
CA ASP A 502 7.23 19.59 0.33
C ASP A 502 7.32 20.14 1.76
N ASP A 503 7.65 19.27 2.71
CA ASP A 503 7.75 19.58 4.14
C ASP A 503 6.44 20.16 4.71
N LYS A 504 5.35 19.44 4.42
CA LYS A 504 3.99 19.75 4.89
C LYS A 504 3.50 21.10 4.40
N TYR A 505 3.89 21.50 3.18
CA TYR A 505 3.54 22.80 2.61
C TYR A 505 2.01 22.99 2.51
N ALA A 506 1.29 21.96 2.10
CA ALA A 506 -0.16 21.99 1.98
C ALA A 506 -0.85 22.28 3.32
N TYR A 507 -0.33 21.78 4.44
CA TYR A 507 -0.95 21.93 5.77
C TYR A 507 -0.84 23.36 6.31
N LYS A 508 0.13 24.12 5.80
CA LYS A 508 0.35 25.53 6.14
C LYS A 508 -0.43 26.48 5.23
N THR A 509 -0.81 26.03 4.04
CA THR A 509 -1.25 26.92 2.95
C THR A 509 -2.60 26.53 2.33
N GLY A 510 -3.13 25.35 2.64
CA GLY A 510 -4.29 24.75 1.97
C GLY A 510 -4.04 24.35 0.51
N ASN A 511 -2.82 24.52 -0.01
CA ASN A 511 -2.49 24.26 -1.40
C ASN A 511 -2.02 22.80 -1.60
N TYR A 512 -2.96 21.93 -1.98
CA TYR A 512 -2.72 20.52 -2.28
C TYR A 512 -2.34 20.25 -3.75
N SER A 513 -1.88 21.25 -4.52
CA SER A 513 -1.66 21.09 -5.96
C SER A 513 -0.62 20.02 -6.34
N SER A 514 0.40 19.77 -5.51
CA SER A 514 1.37 18.68 -5.73
C SER A 514 0.69 17.31 -5.54
N GLN A 515 -0.10 17.17 -4.48
CA GLN A 515 -0.85 15.95 -4.16
C GLN A 515 -1.92 15.67 -5.21
N ILE A 516 -2.67 16.69 -5.63
CA ILE A 516 -3.66 16.58 -6.72
C ILE A 516 -2.99 16.09 -8.01
N ALA A 517 -1.88 16.71 -8.42
CA ALA A 517 -1.20 16.34 -9.66
C ALA A 517 -0.60 14.93 -9.60
N ALA A 518 0.03 14.55 -8.48
CA ALA A 518 0.60 13.23 -8.29
C ALA A 518 -0.49 12.14 -8.26
N LEU A 519 -1.59 12.36 -7.53
CA LEU A 519 -2.68 11.41 -7.41
C LEU A 519 -3.48 11.28 -8.72
N ASP A 520 -3.73 12.39 -9.42
CA ASP A 520 -4.37 12.35 -10.74
C ASP A 520 -3.49 11.63 -11.78
N ALA A 521 -2.17 11.72 -11.69
CA ALA A 521 -1.27 10.91 -12.54
C ALA A 521 -1.37 9.41 -12.25
N ASN A 522 -1.54 9.01 -10.99
CA ASN A 522 -1.78 7.62 -10.60
C ASN A 522 -3.15 7.13 -11.11
N HIS A 523 -4.22 7.90 -10.93
CA HIS A 523 -5.54 7.52 -11.42
C HIS A 523 -5.63 7.46 -12.94
N PHE A 524 -4.99 8.40 -13.65
CA PHE A 524 -4.86 8.31 -15.10
C PHE A 524 -4.20 7.00 -15.54
N ALA A 525 -3.14 6.59 -14.85
CA ALA A 525 -2.47 5.33 -15.14
C ALA A 525 -3.35 4.10 -14.86
N LEU A 526 -4.12 4.12 -13.76
CA LEU A 526 -5.08 3.05 -13.44
C LEU A 526 -6.14 2.92 -14.53
N GLU A 527 -6.78 4.02 -14.91
CA GLU A 527 -7.82 4.10 -15.94
C GLU A 527 -7.31 3.63 -17.31
N ASP A 528 -6.11 4.09 -17.72
CA ASP A 528 -5.52 3.75 -19.02
C ASP A 528 -4.92 2.34 -19.08
N SER A 529 -4.49 1.79 -17.92
CA SER A 529 -3.95 0.43 -17.85
C SER A 529 -4.98 -0.67 -18.11
N GLN A 530 -6.28 -0.35 -18.08
CA GLN A 530 -7.40 -1.29 -18.12
C GLN A 530 -7.23 -2.43 -17.08
N ALA A 531 -6.73 -2.09 -15.88
CA ALA A 531 -6.87 -2.95 -14.71
C ALA A 531 -8.35 -3.04 -14.32
N ASN A 532 -8.75 -4.13 -13.69
CA ASN A 532 -10.14 -4.41 -13.34
C ASN A 532 -10.56 -3.77 -12.00
N GLY A 533 -9.61 -3.11 -11.35
CA GLY A 533 -9.85 -2.35 -10.14
C GLY A 533 -8.56 -1.92 -9.45
N PHE A 534 -8.74 -1.27 -8.31
CA PHE A 534 -7.66 -0.90 -7.40
C PHE A 534 -8.17 -0.77 -5.97
N ALA A 535 -7.26 -0.77 -5.01
CA ALA A 535 -7.50 -0.28 -3.67
C ALA A 535 -6.49 0.82 -3.35
N LEU A 536 -6.99 2.05 -3.20
CA LEU A 536 -6.14 3.22 -2.91
C LEU A 536 -5.52 3.07 -1.50
N TRP A 537 -4.24 3.39 -1.38
CA TRP A 537 -3.55 3.53 -0.10
C TRP A 537 -3.54 5.01 0.29
N THR A 538 -4.24 5.44 1.35
CA THR A 538 -5.04 4.64 2.29
C THR A 538 -6.17 5.45 2.97
N TYR A 539 -7.00 4.80 3.79
CA TYR A 539 -7.89 5.46 4.74
C TYR A 539 -7.37 5.22 6.17
N VAL A 540 -7.22 6.31 6.94
CA VAL A 540 -6.85 6.28 8.36
C VAL A 540 -7.70 7.27 9.14
N THR A 541 -8.47 6.78 10.11
CA THR A 541 -9.44 7.57 10.88
C THR A 541 -8.81 8.52 11.88
N THR A 542 -7.62 8.14 12.39
CA THR A 542 -6.85 8.90 13.37
C THR A 542 -5.76 9.76 12.75
N ASN A 543 -5.73 9.90 11.41
CA ASN A 543 -4.72 10.69 10.72
C ASN A 543 -4.77 12.18 11.09
N THR A 544 -3.60 12.78 11.27
CA THR A 544 -3.43 14.19 11.61
C THR A 544 -2.30 14.82 10.81
N HIS A 545 -2.30 16.14 10.62
CA HIS A 545 -1.18 16.85 9.96
C HIS A 545 0.15 16.71 10.70
N TYR A 546 0.12 16.49 12.02
CA TYR A 546 1.33 16.41 12.84
C TYR A 546 1.96 15.02 12.77
N TRP A 547 1.20 13.97 13.13
CA TRP A 547 1.71 12.59 13.18
C TRP A 547 1.48 11.79 11.91
N GLY A 548 0.75 12.33 10.94
CA GLY A 548 0.31 11.59 9.78
C GLY A 548 -0.57 10.41 10.22
N ASP A 549 -0.36 9.26 9.61
CA ASP A 549 -1.13 8.03 9.77
C ASP A 549 -0.92 7.36 11.14
N GLN A 550 -0.30 8.05 12.10
CA GLN A 550 0.12 7.54 13.42
C GLN A 550 1.16 6.40 13.36
N TRP A 551 1.72 6.15 12.17
CA TRP A 551 2.61 5.05 11.87
C TRP A 551 3.86 5.53 11.12
N ASN A 552 5.03 5.34 11.72
CA ASN A 552 6.37 5.63 11.20
C ASN A 552 6.60 7.06 10.65
N GLY A 553 5.76 8.03 11.06
CA GLY A 553 5.79 9.39 10.53
C GLY A 553 5.38 9.51 9.06
N GLU A 554 4.71 8.48 8.53
CA GLU A 554 4.09 8.49 7.20
C GLU A 554 2.75 9.19 7.22
N ASP A 555 2.34 9.68 6.06
CA ASP A 555 1.08 10.40 5.88
C ASP A 555 0.60 10.12 4.45
N LEU A 556 -0.11 9.01 4.27
CA LEU A 556 -0.61 8.50 2.99
C LEU A 556 -2.15 8.51 2.95
N SER A 557 -2.82 8.77 4.07
CA SER A 557 -4.28 8.73 4.16
C SER A 557 -4.95 9.84 3.34
N ILE A 558 -6.01 9.52 2.60
CA ILE A 558 -6.86 10.50 1.92
C ILE A 558 -7.79 11.28 2.87
N TYR A 559 -7.80 10.91 4.14
CA TYR A 559 -8.61 11.56 5.18
C TYR A 559 -7.71 12.03 6.32
N SER A 560 -8.04 13.19 6.92
CA SER A 560 -7.39 13.75 8.10
C SER A 560 -8.43 14.46 8.95
N GLN A 561 -8.29 14.38 10.26
CA GLN A 561 -9.14 15.12 11.20
C GLN A 561 -8.94 16.63 11.13
N ASN A 562 -7.82 17.09 10.55
CA ASN A 562 -7.47 18.51 10.45
C ASN A 562 -7.90 19.16 9.13
N ASP A 563 -8.39 18.40 8.15
CA ASP A 563 -8.82 18.92 6.86
C ASP A 563 -10.34 19.20 6.83
N LYS A 564 -10.80 20.02 5.88
CA LYS A 564 -12.25 20.30 5.75
C LYS A 564 -13.00 19.04 5.32
N ALA A 565 -14.20 18.85 5.87
CA ALA A 565 -15.10 17.80 5.42
C ALA A 565 -15.49 17.97 3.94
N VAL A 566 -15.68 16.86 3.23
CA VAL A 566 -16.09 16.80 1.83
C VAL A 566 -17.47 16.12 1.75
N PRO A 567 -18.48 16.71 1.07
CA PRO A 567 -18.47 18.00 0.39
C PRO A 567 -18.55 19.17 1.38
N ALA A 568 -17.61 20.10 1.31
CA ALA A 568 -17.86 21.42 1.89
C ALA A 568 -18.99 22.05 1.08
N GLY A 569 -19.89 22.80 1.73
CA GLY A 569 -20.99 23.49 1.05
C GLY A 569 -20.52 24.49 -0.02
N ALA A 570 -21.38 25.43 -0.43
CA ALA A 570 -21.03 26.44 -1.44
C ALA A 570 -19.67 27.10 -1.14
N PHE A 571 -18.70 26.85 -2.02
CA PHE A 571 -17.30 27.20 -1.84
C PHE A 571 -17.08 28.70 -2.03
N SER A 572 -16.37 29.34 -1.10
CA SER A 572 -15.81 30.67 -1.34
C SER A 572 -14.57 30.56 -2.24
N PRO A 573 -14.33 31.51 -3.17
CA PRO A 573 -13.06 31.70 -3.88
C PRO A 573 -11.78 31.56 -3.04
N SER A 574 -11.86 31.78 -1.73
CA SER A 574 -10.74 31.64 -0.79
C SER A 574 -10.35 30.19 -0.49
N ASP A 575 -11.23 29.21 -0.75
CA ASP A 575 -11.14 27.86 -0.17
C ASP A 575 -10.49 26.81 -1.09
N SER A 576 -10.34 27.10 -2.39
CA SER A 576 -9.75 26.18 -3.36
C SER A 576 -8.60 26.87 -4.10
N ARG A 577 -7.44 26.96 -3.46
CA ARG A 577 -6.22 27.48 -4.10
C ARG A 577 -5.42 26.34 -4.73
N ALA A 578 -5.91 25.77 -5.83
CA ALA A 578 -5.03 25.15 -6.81
C ALA A 578 -4.29 26.29 -7.55
N SER A 579 -3.31 26.90 -6.90
CA SER A 579 -2.59 28.04 -7.46
C SER A 579 -1.53 27.56 -8.46
N LEU A 580 -1.46 28.20 -9.63
CA LEU A 580 -0.33 28.16 -10.56
C LEU A 580 0.87 28.99 -10.04
N ASP A 581 0.97 29.21 -8.72
CA ASP A 581 1.97 30.07 -8.13
C ASP A 581 3.39 29.59 -8.49
N THR A 582 3.99 30.32 -9.42
CA THR A 582 5.36 30.09 -9.88
C THR A 582 6.39 30.38 -8.78
N THR A 583 5.97 31.01 -7.68
CA THR A 583 6.78 31.25 -6.49
C THR A 583 6.66 30.13 -5.44
N SER A 584 5.78 29.14 -5.64
CA SER A 584 5.77 27.92 -4.82
C SER A 584 7.16 27.27 -4.82
N PRO A 585 7.65 26.74 -3.68
CA PRO A 585 8.95 26.07 -3.61
C PRO A 585 9.11 24.96 -4.66
N SER A 586 7.99 24.31 -5.03
CA SER A 586 7.91 23.25 -6.04
C SER A 586 8.10 23.75 -7.49
N PHE A 587 7.76 25.01 -7.80
CA PHE A 587 7.97 25.61 -9.14
C PHE A 587 9.31 26.35 -9.24
N SER A 588 9.65 27.17 -8.23
CA SER A 588 10.88 27.98 -8.22
C SER A 588 12.17 27.13 -8.25
N ARG A 589 12.17 25.95 -7.61
CA ARG A 589 13.34 25.06 -7.61
C ARG A 589 13.47 24.21 -8.88
N ALA A 590 12.37 23.97 -9.58
CA ALA A 590 12.38 23.23 -10.85
C ALA A 590 13.11 24.02 -11.95
N GLN A 591 12.92 25.34 -12.02
CA GLN A 591 13.65 26.21 -12.97
C GLN A 591 15.13 26.42 -12.60
N ALA A 592 15.49 26.44 -11.32
CA ALA A 592 16.88 26.57 -10.89
C ALA A 592 17.77 25.36 -11.30
N SER A 593 17.16 24.24 -11.67
CA SER A 593 17.84 23.02 -12.11
C SER A 593 18.10 22.96 -13.62
N THR A 594 17.39 23.74 -14.44
CA THR A 594 17.60 23.79 -15.89
C THR A 594 18.79 24.68 -16.29
N ASP A 595 19.11 25.70 -15.50
CA ASP A 595 20.23 26.63 -15.79
C ASP A 595 21.60 26.14 -15.30
N ASN A 596 21.65 25.01 -14.57
CA ASN A 596 22.89 24.48 -13.96
C ASN A 596 23.39 23.17 -14.62
N LEU A 597 23.36 23.09 -15.94
CA LEU A 597 23.97 21.99 -16.70
C LEU A 597 25.52 22.04 -16.73
N SER A 598 26.17 22.99 -16.02
CA SER A 598 27.64 23.00 -15.85
C SER A 598 28.04 22.74 -14.40
N VAL A 599 28.48 21.51 -14.12
CA VAL A 599 28.99 21.09 -12.81
C VAL A 599 30.44 21.56 -12.64
N THR A 600 30.72 22.39 -11.63
CA THR A 600 32.09 22.66 -11.15
C THR A 600 32.19 22.52 -9.63
N PRO A 601 33.36 22.16 -9.06
CA PRO A 601 33.53 21.95 -7.62
C PRO A 601 33.24 23.18 -6.74
N SER A 602 33.30 24.39 -7.31
CA SER A 602 32.99 25.64 -6.60
C SER A 602 31.48 25.86 -6.41
N THR A 603 30.63 25.31 -7.27
CA THR A 603 29.16 25.42 -7.14
C THR A 603 28.63 24.54 -6.01
N LEU A 604 29.28 23.40 -5.72
CA LEU A 604 28.92 22.48 -4.63
C LEU A 604 29.11 23.08 -3.22
N LYS A 605 29.99 24.06 -3.03
CA LYS A 605 30.22 24.68 -1.72
C LYS A 605 29.16 25.71 -1.31
N ARG A 606 28.39 26.25 -2.26
CA ARG A 606 27.42 27.33 -1.98
C ARG A 606 26.04 26.82 -1.57
N THR A 607 25.68 25.60 -1.94
CA THR A 607 24.37 25.00 -1.63
C THR A 607 24.26 24.48 -0.18
N VAL A 608 25.34 24.57 0.62
CA VAL A 608 25.43 23.98 1.97
C VAL A 608 25.34 25.03 3.09
N THR A 609 25.08 26.29 2.79
CA THR A 609 24.96 27.33 3.83
C THR A 609 23.76 28.22 3.55
N GLU A 610 22.58 27.82 3.99
CA GLU A 610 21.45 28.70 4.37
C GLU A 610 20.29 27.85 4.92
N ASP A 611 20.51 27.21 6.07
CA ASP A 611 19.44 26.73 6.96
C ASP A 611 19.39 27.64 8.18
N ALA A 612 18.59 28.69 8.09
CA ALA A 612 18.03 29.38 9.24
C ALA A 612 16.95 30.36 8.78
N MET A 613 15.67 29.99 8.88
CA MET A 613 14.61 30.99 8.97
C MET A 613 13.58 30.58 10.03
N SER A 614 13.36 31.53 10.94
CA SER A 614 12.66 31.42 12.20
C SER A 614 11.15 31.19 12.04
N SER A 615 10.60 30.38 12.94
CA SER A 615 9.16 30.23 13.18
C SER A 615 8.62 31.39 14.01
N SER A 616 7.58 32.08 13.51
CA SER A 616 6.59 32.77 14.35
C SER A 616 5.18 32.22 14.04
N ARG A 617 4.52 31.76 15.11
CA ARG A 617 3.08 31.36 15.23
C ARG A 617 2.17 32.59 15.12
N ARG A 618 0.84 32.57 14.96
CA ARG A 618 -0.28 31.64 14.61
C ARG A 618 -1.49 32.58 14.42
N GLU A 619 -2.41 32.29 13.49
CA GLU A 619 -3.88 32.32 13.68
C GLU A 619 -4.57 31.78 12.39
N ASP A 620 -5.53 30.88 12.61
CA ASP A 620 -6.41 30.11 11.70
C ASP A 620 -5.80 28.99 10.82
N ASP A 621 -6.29 27.76 11.04
CA ASP A 621 -5.99 26.56 10.25
C ASP A 621 -6.34 26.79 8.77
N VAL A 622 -5.32 26.82 7.91
CA VAL A 622 -5.53 26.93 6.47
C VAL A 622 -5.94 25.57 5.92
N ALA A 623 -7.24 25.30 5.97
CA ALA A 623 -7.78 23.98 5.65
C ALA A 623 -8.15 23.85 4.14
N GLY A 624 -7.49 22.91 3.46
CA GLY A 624 -7.80 22.48 2.08
C GLY A 624 -8.60 21.18 2.04
N LEU A 625 -8.88 20.65 0.84
CA LEU A 625 -9.69 19.44 0.65
C LEU A 625 -8.87 18.14 0.51
N ARG A 626 -7.59 18.15 0.90
CA ARG A 626 -6.73 16.97 0.89
C ARG A 626 -6.69 16.23 -0.47
N ALA A 627 -6.72 16.98 -1.56
CA ALA A 627 -6.78 16.46 -2.93
C ALA A 627 -8.05 15.66 -3.29
N ALA A 628 -9.20 15.99 -2.70
CA ALA A 628 -10.50 15.42 -3.06
C ALA A 628 -10.82 15.50 -4.56
N GLU A 629 -10.31 16.53 -5.24
CA GLU A 629 -10.41 16.67 -6.70
C GLU A 629 -9.79 15.50 -7.46
N ALA A 630 -8.77 14.86 -6.90
CA ALA A 630 -8.09 13.75 -7.55
C ALA A 630 -8.70 12.40 -7.18
N PHE A 631 -9.15 12.20 -5.94
CA PHE A 631 -9.64 10.89 -5.48
C PHE A 631 -11.16 10.68 -5.56
N ILE A 632 -11.98 11.74 -5.68
CA ILE A 632 -13.42 11.60 -5.92
C ILE A 632 -13.65 11.60 -7.42
N ARG A 633 -13.75 10.42 -8.03
CA ARG A 633 -13.74 10.30 -9.50
C ARG A 633 -14.97 9.56 -10.04
N PRO A 634 -15.47 9.91 -11.24
CA PRO A 634 -16.49 9.12 -11.90
C PRO A 634 -15.98 7.71 -12.21
N THR A 635 -16.84 6.71 -12.18
CA THR A 635 -16.44 5.30 -12.34
C THR A 635 -17.54 4.47 -12.97
N PRO A 636 -17.24 3.62 -13.97
CA PRO A 636 -18.18 2.62 -14.47
C PRO A 636 -18.35 1.50 -13.42
N VAL A 637 -19.36 1.62 -12.56
CA VAL A 637 -19.59 0.70 -11.44
C VAL A 637 -20.02 -0.68 -11.92
N ALA A 638 -21.00 -0.72 -12.83
CA ALA A 638 -21.50 -1.95 -13.43
C ALA A 638 -21.92 -1.69 -14.88
N VAL A 639 -21.35 -2.41 -15.84
CA VAL A 639 -21.50 -2.15 -17.28
C VAL A 639 -22.15 -3.34 -17.98
N HIS A 640 -23.24 -3.11 -18.73
CA HIS A 640 -23.85 -4.14 -19.57
C HIS A 640 -23.03 -4.38 -20.83
N GLY A 641 -21.99 -5.21 -20.72
CA GLY A 641 -21.07 -5.54 -21.81
C GLY A 641 -19.63 -5.64 -21.34
N ASP A 642 -18.70 -5.49 -22.27
CA ASP A 642 -17.25 -5.46 -22.03
C ASP A 642 -16.74 -4.02 -22.14
N ILE A 643 -16.02 -3.55 -21.13
CA ILE A 643 -15.38 -2.23 -21.16
C ILE A 643 -14.18 -2.26 -22.10
N SER A 644 -14.24 -1.45 -23.17
CA SER A 644 -13.13 -1.27 -24.09
C SER A 644 -12.11 -0.25 -23.54
N SER A 645 -12.62 0.85 -22.98
CA SER A 645 -11.81 1.90 -22.34
C SER A 645 -12.68 2.82 -21.51
N TYR A 646 -12.14 3.38 -20.43
CA TYR A 646 -12.74 4.52 -19.75
C TYR A 646 -11.65 5.45 -19.20
N GLY A 647 -12.03 6.66 -18.84
CA GLY A 647 -11.11 7.58 -18.18
C GLY A 647 -11.75 8.91 -17.81
N PHE A 648 -11.15 9.59 -16.84
CA PHE A 648 -11.55 10.91 -16.38
C PHE A 648 -10.40 11.90 -16.56
N ASP A 649 -10.61 12.91 -17.39
CA ASP A 649 -9.70 14.05 -17.49
C ASP A 649 -10.13 15.10 -16.46
N LEU A 650 -9.38 15.18 -15.36
CA LEU A 650 -9.63 16.13 -14.28
C LEU A 650 -9.52 17.59 -14.75
N LYS A 651 -8.63 17.89 -15.71
CA LYS A 651 -8.41 19.27 -16.19
C LYS A 651 -9.59 19.77 -17.01
N SER A 652 -10.16 18.91 -17.86
CA SER A 652 -11.35 19.24 -18.67
C SER A 652 -12.67 18.81 -18.04
N CYS A 653 -12.63 18.20 -16.85
CA CYS A 653 -13.79 17.63 -16.15
C CYS A 653 -14.63 16.75 -17.07
N THR A 654 -13.97 15.88 -17.85
CA THR A 654 -14.62 15.05 -18.87
C THR A 654 -14.41 13.56 -18.57
N PHE A 655 -15.51 12.84 -18.36
CA PHE A 655 -15.52 11.39 -18.26
C PHE A 655 -15.89 10.77 -19.62
N LYS A 656 -15.20 9.69 -19.99
CA LYS A 656 -15.50 8.91 -21.20
C LYS A 656 -15.56 7.44 -20.86
N LEU A 657 -16.52 6.73 -21.46
CA LEU A 657 -16.63 5.28 -21.44
C LEU A 657 -16.93 4.78 -22.85
N ALA A 658 -16.22 3.74 -23.27
CA ALA A 658 -16.48 2.96 -24.47
C ALA A 658 -16.60 1.49 -24.09
N LEU A 659 -17.59 0.81 -24.65
CA LEU A 659 -17.91 -0.58 -24.35
C LEU A 659 -18.40 -1.33 -25.59
N HIS A 660 -18.37 -2.65 -25.51
CA HIS A 660 -19.03 -3.55 -26.45
C HIS A 660 -20.18 -4.29 -25.76
N ALA A 661 -21.41 -4.06 -26.19
CA ALA A 661 -22.61 -4.65 -25.60
C ALA A 661 -23.03 -5.93 -26.36
N PRO A 662 -23.15 -7.09 -25.72
CA PRO A 662 -23.56 -8.33 -26.38
C PRO A 662 -25.05 -8.35 -26.75
N SER A 663 -25.84 -7.43 -26.19
CA SER A 663 -27.25 -7.24 -26.47
C SER A 663 -27.66 -5.82 -26.08
N SER A 664 -28.86 -5.41 -26.47
CA SER A 664 -29.49 -4.23 -25.86
C SER A 664 -29.63 -4.40 -24.35
N THR A 665 -29.46 -3.30 -23.61
CA THR A 665 -29.56 -3.27 -22.15
C THR A 665 -31.00 -3.60 -21.71
N PRO A 666 -31.19 -4.54 -20.76
CA PRO A 666 -32.51 -4.77 -20.17
C PRO A 666 -32.98 -3.55 -19.34
N GLU A 667 -34.29 -3.36 -19.23
CA GLU A 667 -34.89 -2.16 -18.63
C GLU A 667 -34.47 -1.94 -17.17
N ASP A 668 -34.42 -3.02 -16.39
CA ASP A 668 -34.13 -3.01 -14.95
C ASP A 668 -32.64 -3.16 -14.60
N THR A 669 -31.79 -3.42 -15.60
CA THR A 669 -30.36 -3.67 -15.38
C THR A 669 -29.50 -2.76 -16.27
N PRO A 670 -29.57 -1.42 -16.08
CA PRO A 670 -28.79 -0.48 -16.86
C PRO A 670 -27.28 -0.59 -16.58
N THR A 671 -26.50 -0.02 -17.49
CA THR A 671 -25.11 0.38 -17.18
C THR A 671 -25.17 1.50 -16.16
N VAL A 672 -24.40 1.39 -15.08
CA VAL A 672 -24.37 2.32 -13.94
C VAL A 672 -22.98 2.94 -13.82
N ILE A 673 -22.94 4.27 -13.86
CA ILE A 673 -21.72 5.06 -13.65
C ILE A 673 -21.92 5.87 -12.37
N TYR A 674 -21.00 5.74 -11.41
CA TYR A 674 -20.90 6.72 -10.32
C TYR A 674 -20.42 8.04 -10.93
N LEU A 675 -21.16 9.12 -10.69
CA LEU A 675 -20.91 10.41 -11.30
C LEU A 675 -20.90 11.47 -10.19
N PRO A 676 -19.75 11.77 -9.56
CA PRO A 676 -19.70 12.56 -8.34
C PRO A 676 -20.26 13.97 -8.57
N GLU A 677 -21.24 14.37 -7.75
CA GLU A 677 -21.79 15.74 -7.76
C GLU A 677 -20.69 16.79 -7.57
N PHE A 678 -19.59 16.42 -6.90
CA PHE A 678 -18.39 17.24 -6.79
C PHE A 678 -17.88 17.74 -8.16
N HIS A 679 -17.85 16.90 -9.19
CA HIS A 679 -17.40 17.28 -10.53
C HIS A 679 -18.55 17.58 -11.50
N PHE A 680 -19.72 17.00 -11.24
CA PHE A 680 -20.85 16.94 -12.15
C PHE A 680 -22.16 17.47 -11.54
N PRO A 681 -22.20 18.64 -10.88
CA PRO A 681 -23.45 19.19 -10.32
C PRO A 681 -24.41 19.59 -11.44
N THR A 682 -23.86 19.98 -12.59
CA THR A 682 -24.52 20.07 -13.87
C THR A 682 -23.69 19.30 -14.89
N SER A 683 -24.34 18.66 -15.85
CA SER A 683 -23.67 17.75 -16.80
C SER A 683 -24.20 17.92 -18.22
N THR A 684 -23.30 17.92 -19.19
CA THR A 684 -23.63 17.68 -20.60
C THR A 684 -23.28 16.23 -20.94
N VAL A 685 -24.27 15.45 -21.39
CA VAL A 685 -24.10 14.03 -21.75
C VAL A 685 -24.23 13.86 -23.26
N GLU A 686 -23.21 13.27 -23.88
CA GLU A 686 -23.20 12.86 -25.28
C GLU A 686 -23.07 11.33 -25.33
N ALA A 687 -24.12 10.62 -25.75
CA ALA A 687 -24.12 9.16 -25.86
C ALA A 687 -24.32 8.72 -27.33
N SER A 688 -23.73 7.60 -27.73
CA SER A 688 -23.89 7.01 -29.07
C SER A 688 -25.34 6.62 -29.38
N GLY A 689 -26.13 6.32 -28.36
CA GLY A 689 -27.55 6.02 -28.49
C GLY A 689 -28.21 5.66 -27.16
N GLY A 690 -29.50 5.30 -27.25
CA GLY A 690 -30.30 4.88 -26.12
C GLY A 690 -30.78 6.04 -25.23
N THR A 691 -31.07 5.73 -23.97
CA THR A 691 -31.58 6.68 -22.98
C THR A 691 -30.71 6.67 -21.74
N TRP A 692 -30.53 7.84 -21.13
CA TRP A 692 -29.79 7.96 -19.88
C TRP A 692 -30.55 8.85 -18.91
N GLU A 693 -30.32 8.62 -17.62
CA GLU A 693 -30.85 9.42 -16.52
C GLU A 693 -29.74 9.64 -15.49
N ILE A 694 -29.67 10.85 -14.93
CA ILE A 694 -28.83 11.17 -13.79
C ILE A 694 -29.76 11.33 -12.59
N SER A 695 -29.48 10.60 -11.52
CA SER A 695 -30.26 10.64 -10.29
C SER A 695 -29.34 10.54 -9.08
N SER A 696 -29.74 11.17 -7.99
CA SER A 696 -29.12 10.96 -6.68
C SER A 696 -30.01 10.07 -5.83
N ASP A 697 -29.42 9.03 -5.23
CA ASP A 697 -30.10 8.15 -4.30
C ASP A 697 -29.25 7.90 -3.05
N ASP A 698 -29.92 7.54 -1.96
CA ASP A 698 -29.35 7.24 -0.64
C ASP A 698 -29.51 5.75 -0.28
N SER A 699 -29.73 4.90 -1.30
CA SER A 699 -30.13 3.49 -1.13
C SER A 699 -29.13 2.62 -0.35
N ASP A 700 -27.86 3.02 -0.35
CA ASP A 700 -26.77 2.34 0.37
C ASP A 700 -26.23 3.19 1.55
N GLY A 701 -27.10 3.90 2.25
CA GLY A 701 -26.73 4.69 3.43
C GLY A 701 -25.91 5.96 3.15
N ALA A 702 -25.67 6.29 1.89
CA ALA A 702 -24.95 7.50 1.47
C ALA A 702 -25.56 8.07 0.20
N LEU A 703 -25.73 9.40 0.17
CA LEU A 703 -26.18 10.12 -1.02
C LEU A 703 -25.11 10.00 -2.12
N LYS A 704 -25.50 9.43 -3.26
CA LYS A 704 -24.63 9.26 -4.43
C LYS A 704 -25.36 9.67 -5.69
N GLN A 705 -24.70 10.46 -6.52
CA GLN A 705 -25.17 10.75 -7.87
C GLN A 705 -24.67 9.65 -8.83
N THR A 706 -25.59 9.07 -9.58
CA THR A 706 -25.29 8.03 -10.59
C THR A 706 -25.91 8.40 -11.92
N LEU A 707 -25.25 7.97 -13.00
CA LEU A 707 -25.80 7.97 -14.35
C LEU A 707 -26.17 6.53 -14.72
N ARG A 708 -27.45 6.30 -15.03
CA ARG A 708 -27.96 5.03 -15.53
C ARG A 708 -28.17 5.14 -17.03
N TRP A 709 -27.53 4.26 -17.80
CA TRP A 709 -27.54 4.28 -19.25
C TRP A 709 -28.07 2.96 -19.81
N ARG A 710 -29.08 3.07 -20.67
CA ARG A 710 -29.65 1.97 -21.45
C ARG A 710 -29.24 2.21 -22.90
N HIS A 711 -28.58 1.24 -23.51
CA HIS A 711 -28.02 1.34 -24.86
C HIS A 711 -28.35 0.10 -25.70
N ALA A 712 -28.14 0.20 -27.01
CA ALA A 712 -28.32 -0.92 -27.93
C ALA A 712 -27.12 -1.90 -27.84
N GLU A 713 -27.26 -3.02 -28.54
CA GLU A 713 -26.17 -3.97 -28.83
C GLU A 713 -25.03 -3.31 -29.64
N GLY A 714 -23.83 -3.88 -29.56
CA GLY A 714 -22.65 -3.47 -30.32
C GLY A 714 -21.80 -2.42 -29.60
N ASP A 715 -20.98 -1.70 -30.37
CA ASP A 715 -20.05 -0.71 -29.83
C ASP A 715 -20.82 0.55 -29.39
N GLN A 716 -20.64 0.95 -28.13
CA GLN A 716 -21.32 2.10 -27.55
C GLN A 716 -20.32 3.03 -26.87
N THR A 717 -20.60 4.33 -26.89
CA THR A 717 -19.80 5.34 -26.21
C THR A 717 -20.66 6.34 -25.47
N ILE A 718 -20.15 6.85 -24.35
CA ILE A 718 -20.75 7.96 -23.62
C ILE A 718 -19.64 8.90 -23.14
N THR A 719 -19.88 10.20 -23.30
CA THR A 719 -19.03 11.28 -22.81
C THR A 719 -19.87 12.17 -21.91
N VAL A 720 -19.39 12.41 -20.69
CA VAL A 720 -20.04 13.29 -19.73
C VAL A 720 -19.08 14.44 -19.41
N LYS A 721 -19.50 15.67 -19.66
CA LYS A 721 -18.75 16.88 -19.35
C LYS A 721 -19.37 17.54 -18.12
N GLY A 722 -18.57 17.68 -17.08
CA GLY A 722 -18.93 18.36 -15.83
C GLY A 722 -18.48 19.82 -15.83
N VAL A 723 -18.38 20.39 -14.63
CA VAL A 723 -17.97 21.79 -14.44
C VAL A 723 -16.45 21.86 -14.37
N VAL A 724 -15.83 22.58 -15.31
CA VAL A 724 -14.40 22.87 -15.29
C VAL A 724 -14.12 23.88 -14.18
N ARG A 725 -13.54 23.42 -13.07
CA ARG A 725 -13.04 24.31 -12.03
C ARG A 725 -11.74 24.93 -12.52
N LYS A 726 -11.68 26.26 -12.68
CA LYS A 726 -10.40 26.95 -12.95
C LYS A 726 -9.43 26.59 -11.82
N GLN A 727 -8.28 25.99 -12.15
CA GLN A 727 -7.14 25.90 -11.24
C GLN A 727 -6.76 27.33 -10.82
N GLY A 728 -7.17 27.73 -9.61
CA GLY A 728 -6.88 29.04 -9.03
C GLY A 728 -7.83 30.17 -9.46
N GLY A 729 -9.03 29.87 -9.98
CA GLY A 729 -10.03 30.89 -10.30
C GLY A 729 -11.10 31.03 -9.22
N ALA A 730 -11.43 32.27 -8.86
CA ALA A 730 -12.56 32.59 -7.98
C ALA A 730 -13.89 32.11 -8.57
N LEU A 731 -14.66 31.33 -7.81
CA LEU A 731 -16.08 31.07 -8.07
C LEU A 731 -16.89 32.34 -7.74
N GLY A 732 -17.36 33.06 -8.75
CA GLY A 732 -18.26 34.20 -8.52
C GLY A 732 -18.47 35.20 -9.65
N THR A 733 -17.96 35.00 -10.87
CA THR A 733 -18.17 35.99 -11.95
C THR A 733 -18.88 35.46 -13.20
N GLU A 734 -19.25 34.17 -13.27
CA GLU A 734 -19.86 33.63 -14.50
C GLU A 734 -21.39 33.79 -14.58
N GLU A 735 -22.11 33.99 -13.47
CA GLU A 735 -23.55 34.32 -13.55
C GLU A 735 -23.79 35.75 -14.04
N ASP A 736 -22.89 36.71 -13.76
CA ASP A 736 -23.03 38.10 -14.21
C ASP A 736 -22.49 38.34 -15.63
N GLU A 737 -21.45 37.63 -16.07
CA GLU A 737 -20.92 37.79 -17.43
C GLU A 737 -21.83 37.20 -18.51
N GLY A 738 -22.52 36.09 -18.21
CA GLY A 738 -23.49 35.49 -19.12
C GLY A 738 -24.70 36.39 -19.36
N TYR A 739 -25.25 36.99 -18.30
CA TYR A 739 -26.42 37.86 -18.37
C TYR A 739 -26.10 39.20 -19.06
N LEU A 740 -24.92 39.79 -18.78
CA LEU A 740 -24.47 41.03 -19.43
C LEU A 740 -24.15 40.84 -20.92
N GLN A 741 -23.54 39.71 -21.31
CA GLN A 741 -23.28 39.40 -22.73
C GLN A 741 -24.55 39.05 -23.52
N GLN A 742 -25.59 38.51 -22.86
CA GLN A 742 -26.89 38.26 -23.49
C GLN A 742 -27.70 39.56 -23.65
N CYS A 743 -27.62 40.49 -22.69
CA CYS A 743 -28.24 41.82 -22.79
C CYS A 743 -27.57 42.74 -23.83
N GLN A 744 -26.25 42.61 -24.05
CA GLN A 744 -25.51 43.43 -25.02
C GLN A 744 -25.66 42.96 -26.47
N LYS A 745 -26.16 41.73 -26.72
CA LYS A 745 -26.43 41.23 -28.08
C LYS A 745 -27.83 41.57 -28.62
N GLN A 746 -28.71 42.18 -27.80
CA GLN A 746 -30.07 42.58 -28.22
C GLN A 746 -30.24 44.08 -28.54
N SER A 747 -29.21 44.92 -28.40
CA SER A 747 -29.34 46.38 -28.52
C SER A 747 -28.68 47.03 -29.75
N CYS A 748 -28.20 46.26 -30.75
CA CYS A 748 -27.70 46.81 -32.02
C CYS A 748 -28.37 46.16 -33.23
N ALA A 749 -29.65 46.47 -33.44
CA ALA A 749 -30.34 46.36 -34.72
C ALA A 749 -31.65 47.17 -34.75
N VAL A 750 -31.60 48.51 -34.71
CA VAL A 750 -32.59 49.41 -35.37
C VAL A 750 -31.93 50.77 -35.63
N MET A 751 -31.92 51.17 -36.91
CA MET A 751 -31.50 52.43 -37.57
C MET A 751 -30.01 52.74 -37.66
#